data_AF-A0A7Y6YRN5-F1
#
_entry.id   AF-A0A7Y6YRN5-F1
#
_cell.length_a   1.000
_cell.length_b   1.000
_cell.length_c   1.000
_cell.angle_alpha   90.00
_cell.angle_beta   90.00
_cell.angle_gamma   90.00
#
_symmetry.space_group_name_H-M   'P 1'
#
loop_
_entity.id
_entity.type
_entity.pdbx_description
1 polymer ?
#
loop_
_entity_poly.entity_id
_entity_poly.type
_entity_poly.pdbx_seq_one_letter_code
_entity_poly.pdbx_strand_id
1 'polypeptide(L)'
;MPRLFASAFLYFIAFVAFLPAAQAQQAVPEFRYRAYADTDFFGSDLQPLFDTDAASCARACAAQADCAGFVFNQRANACFPKSALEQSSPYAGALSAVKQPAAPGLAAAAAPRAARLGFLPEQELQRAAGLSRSLGLDYPLDTDDADTARAAALSLRRDGEPLAALRWMAQAVVLQDEAADWTAFSGYLLAAAKDSNSRSQQRRLRAQAFSAALNGYLRAAAPEAQARALRQAAEAVETLGRGRDMLPLLHLAEEIIPLKANAELLNYAIRKYGFRVTSSTVESDSAAPRICAEFSEDLEQAGTDYENYVRMDEASLAVTAQGRQLCVDGVEHGKRYRITLRRGLPAASGEQLLKDVELTHYVRDRSPQVRFPGRAYVLPAGGQAALPVETVNVTDLDLRLRRVSSRNVLRTLQEGYFAKPLSQWEDEHFAASIAEEIWTGSASVDTAINQMMTSRLPLDDALSGQKTPGLYALTARVPGADPYDDAGATQWFVLTGLGLSTMSGSDGLHVQVQSLADAKPQAGADVSLISSANEVLATQTSDASGYVHFAPGLTRGTGGAAPALITARAGEGDFTFLPLNDAAFDLSDRGVSGRPAPGPVDVFLATTRGAFRAGETVHVTALARDSKAQAIDGLPLTAILLRPDGVEYTRQTSAAGHQGGHVFALATGPAAPRGTWRIEVKSDLKAPALASRQILVEDFLPERIDFTQQVANADALQPGGAVQIDLQADYLFGAPGAGLKVEGSLRLTAASTLEQWPGFRFGRYDEASSAQTEYFGGEETGTDGSAVIAASLPAATPAEGKPLLATLTTRVADGSARPVERSMELPVRPSGPVIGIKPMFDEVAAEGSEAGFALIALAPDLQPMPMRVKWTLNRVETRYQWFQLYGNWNWEPITRRTRIATGEAQLGSDPLPLSQPVDWGRYELVVERLDGEYASAAYDFYAGWYAPEGSSETPAQLELSLDSESYTPGDTARLRIVPQAAGTALVSVVSNHLIHRMAVEVPAGETVIPLEVTQDWGSGAYVTATVIQPVAGDRGRTPLRALGLAHASVTQPGQQLQVAIDVP
;
A
#
# COMPACT_ATOMS: atom_id res chain seq x y z
N MET A 1 55.53 19.31 -49.07
CA MET A 1 55.44 18.98 -50.51
C MET A 1 54.81 17.60 -50.65
N PRO A 2 54.03 17.36 -51.72
CA PRO A 2 52.73 16.70 -51.63
C PRO A 2 52.72 15.28 -52.23
N ARG A 3 51.59 14.59 -52.00
CA ARG A 3 50.92 13.55 -52.81
C ARG A 3 50.66 12.26 -52.02
N LEU A 4 49.43 12.13 -51.54
CA LEU A 4 48.55 10.95 -51.64
C LEU A 4 47.24 11.25 -50.91
N PHE A 5 46.47 12.22 -51.43
CA PHE A 5 45.10 12.52 -51.05
C PHE A 5 44.22 12.29 -52.28
N ALA A 6 43.79 11.04 -52.52
CA ALA A 6 42.70 10.66 -53.42
C ALA A 6 42.56 9.13 -53.43
N SER A 7 42.07 8.52 -52.34
CA SER A 7 41.51 7.14 -52.34
C SER A 7 40.74 6.75 -51.06
N ALA A 8 40.74 7.58 -50.01
CA ALA A 8 40.10 7.21 -48.73
C ALA A 8 38.64 7.72 -48.55
N PHE A 9 38.02 8.29 -49.59
CA PHE A 9 36.65 8.84 -49.48
C PHE A 9 35.53 7.87 -49.94
N LEU A 10 35.87 6.61 -50.25
CA LEU A 10 34.93 5.58 -50.68
C LEU A 10 34.72 4.43 -49.69
N TYR A 11 35.43 4.43 -48.55
CA TYR A 11 35.27 3.41 -47.50
C TYR A 11 34.58 3.90 -46.22
N PHE A 12 34.27 5.20 -46.10
CA PHE A 12 33.67 5.78 -44.89
C PHE A 12 32.14 5.89 -44.92
N ILE A 13 31.48 5.33 -45.95
CA ILE A 13 30.00 5.24 -46.05
C ILE A 13 29.48 3.82 -45.71
N ALA A 14 30.35 2.85 -45.44
CA ALA A 14 29.96 1.44 -45.29
C ALA A 14 29.95 0.88 -43.85
N PHE A 15 30.18 1.69 -42.81
CA PHE A 15 30.26 1.22 -41.42
C PHE A 15 29.25 1.86 -40.46
N VAL A 16 28.08 2.26 -40.99
CA VAL A 16 26.87 2.48 -40.20
C VAL A 16 25.85 1.44 -40.65
N ALA A 17 25.76 0.31 -39.93
CA ALA A 17 24.56 -0.52 -39.79
C ALA A 17 24.94 -1.93 -39.31
N PHE A 18 25.10 -2.13 -38.01
CA PHE A 18 24.80 -3.42 -37.35
C PHE A 18 24.50 -3.14 -35.87
N LEU A 19 23.40 -2.44 -35.62
CA LEU A 19 22.66 -2.55 -34.35
C LEU A 19 21.74 -3.77 -34.47
N PRO A 20 21.62 -4.64 -33.46
CA PRO A 20 20.56 -5.63 -33.43
C PRO A 20 19.25 -4.85 -33.24
N ALA A 21 18.46 -4.73 -34.30
CA ALA A 21 17.09 -4.26 -34.17
C ALA A 21 16.36 -5.25 -33.25
N ALA A 22 15.95 -4.79 -32.06
CA ALA A 22 14.93 -5.47 -31.28
C ALA A 22 13.76 -5.75 -32.24
N GLN A 23 13.53 -7.01 -32.58
CA GLN A 23 12.45 -7.36 -33.48
C GLN A 23 11.14 -7.07 -32.76
N ALA A 24 10.56 -5.90 -33.03
CA ALA A 24 9.16 -5.61 -32.74
C ALA A 24 8.34 -6.81 -33.22
N GLN A 25 7.68 -7.49 -32.30
CA GLN A 25 6.96 -8.71 -32.61
C GLN A 25 5.84 -8.36 -33.61
N GLN A 26 5.96 -8.89 -34.82
CA GLN A 26 5.18 -8.41 -35.96
C GLN A 26 3.68 -8.70 -35.76
N ALA A 27 2.82 -7.69 -35.98
CA ALA A 27 1.37 -7.79 -35.80
C ALA A 27 0.69 -8.80 -36.77
N VAL A 28 1.41 -9.22 -37.81
CA VAL A 28 1.04 -10.26 -38.77
C VAL A 28 2.18 -11.28 -38.82
N PRO A 29 1.90 -12.58 -38.98
CA PRO A 29 2.96 -13.59 -38.97
C PRO A 29 3.78 -13.57 -40.27
N GLU A 30 5.08 -13.87 -40.18
CA GLU A 30 5.99 -13.96 -41.34
C GLU A 30 5.62 -15.04 -42.35
N PHE A 31 4.89 -16.07 -41.90
CA PHE A 31 4.38 -17.14 -42.72
C PHE A 31 3.08 -17.72 -42.13
N ARG A 32 2.35 -18.46 -42.96
CA ARG A 32 1.14 -19.19 -42.60
C ARG A 32 1.17 -20.61 -43.20
N TYR A 33 0.37 -21.52 -42.67
CA TYR A 33 0.26 -22.86 -43.24
C TYR A 33 -0.93 -22.97 -44.21
N ARG A 34 -0.69 -23.65 -45.33
CA ARG A 34 -1.73 -24.16 -46.24
C ARG A 34 -1.73 -25.68 -46.15
N ALA A 35 -2.77 -26.27 -45.57
CA ALA A 35 -2.82 -27.71 -45.36
C ALA A 35 -3.76 -28.44 -46.31
N TYR A 36 -3.47 -29.72 -46.52
CA TYR A 36 -4.18 -30.64 -47.40
C TYR A 36 -4.47 -31.91 -46.61
N ALA A 37 -5.73 -32.32 -46.56
CA ALA A 37 -6.13 -33.59 -45.98
C ALA A 37 -5.88 -34.74 -46.96
N ASP A 38 -5.63 -35.94 -46.42
CA ASP A 38 -5.41 -37.18 -47.16
C ASP A 38 -4.40 -37.07 -48.32
N THR A 39 -3.40 -36.22 -48.13
CA THR A 39 -2.40 -35.90 -49.13
C THR A 39 -1.02 -36.03 -48.51
N ASP A 40 -0.12 -36.73 -49.20
CA ASP A 40 1.30 -36.80 -48.91
C ASP A 40 2.08 -35.99 -49.97
N PHE A 41 3.24 -35.47 -49.60
CA PHE A 41 4.15 -34.78 -50.52
C PHE A 41 5.51 -35.46 -50.52
N PHE A 42 5.99 -35.82 -51.70
CA PHE A 42 7.36 -36.30 -51.86
C PHE A 42 8.36 -35.15 -51.65
N GLY A 43 9.50 -35.46 -51.04
CA GLY A 43 10.55 -34.49 -50.71
C GLY A 43 11.51 -35.00 -49.65
N SER A 44 12.60 -34.26 -49.42
CA SER A 44 13.62 -34.61 -48.41
C SER A 44 13.16 -34.29 -47.01
N ASP A 45 13.11 -35.31 -46.15
CA ASP A 45 12.81 -35.15 -44.72
C ASP A 45 14.02 -34.53 -44.01
N LEU A 46 13.75 -33.52 -43.17
CA LEU A 46 14.76 -32.90 -42.31
C LEU A 46 15.07 -33.83 -41.13
N GLN A 47 14.09 -34.03 -40.25
CA GLN A 47 14.19 -34.96 -39.13
C GLN A 47 12.82 -35.56 -38.83
N PRO A 48 12.62 -36.88 -38.95
CA PRO A 48 11.36 -37.51 -38.56
C PRO A 48 11.18 -37.44 -37.03
N LEU A 49 9.97 -37.09 -36.59
CA LEU A 49 9.57 -37.03 -35.19
C LEU A 49 8.45 -38.04 -34.96
N PHE A 50 8.67 -39.02 -34.09
CA PHE A 50 7.70 -40.05 -33.73
C PHE A 50 6.99 -39.71 -32.42
N ASP A 51 5.87 -40.39 -32.15
CA ASP A 51 5.04 -40.20 -30.96
C ASP A 51 4.64 -38.72 -30.72
N THR A 52 4.32 -38.03 -31.81
CA THR A 52 4.01 -36.60 -31.81
C THR A 52 2.61 -36.29 -32.34
N ASP A 53 2.19 -35.04 -32.23
CA ASP A 53 0.92 -34.55 -32.76
C ASP A 53 1.14 -33.50 -33.86
N ALA A 54 0.08 -33.21 -34.64
CA ALA A 54 0.15 -32.26 -35.75
C ALA A 54 0.55 -30.83 -35.30
N ALA A 55 0.16 -30.42 -34.09
CA ALA A 55 0.50 -29.10 -33.56
C ALA A 55 2.00 -28.99 -33.20
N SER A 56 2.56 -30.04 -32.62
CA SER A 56 3.98 -30.17 -32.31
C SER A 56 4.81 -30.28 -33.59
N CYS A 57 4.30 -31.00 -34.59
CA CYS A 57 4.88 -31.04 -35.93
C CYS A 57 4.96 -29.65 -36.57
N ALA A 58 3.87 -28.88 -36.49
CA ALA A 58 3.84 -27.50 -36.98
C ALA A 58 4.78 -26.57 -36.21
N ARG A 59 4.96 -26.75 -34.90
CA ARG A 59 5.94 -25.99 -34.09
C ARG A 59 7.38 -26.34 -34.47
N ALA A 60 7.67 -27.63 -34.66
CA ALA A 60 8.99 -28.08 -35.09
C ALA A 60 9.37 -27.50 -36.46
N CYS A 61 8.45 -27.54 -37.43
CA CYS A 61 8.67 -26.92 -38.74
C CYS A 61 8.74 -25.38 -38.67
N ALA A 62 7.97 -24.75 -37.79
CA ALA A 62 8.02 -23.29 -37.61
C ALA A 62 9.38 -22.82 -37.09
N ALA A 63 10.01 -23.59 -36.19
CA ALA A 63 11.30 -23.28 -35.58
C ALA A 63 12.50 -23.50 -36.53
N GLN A 64 12.30 -24.23 -37.63
CA GLN A 64 13.34 -24.54 -38.61
C GLN A 64 13.23 -23.59 -39.81
N ALA A 65 14.29 -22.83 -40.09
CA ALA A 65 14.34 -21.87 -41.18
C ALA A 65 14.27 -22.54 -42.56
N ASP A 66 14.84 -23.74 -42.67
CA ASP A 66 14.90 -24.60 -43.87
C ASP A 66 13.67 -25.49 -44.06
N CYS A 67 12.69 -25.46 -43.13
CA CYS A 67 11.45 -26.22 -43.30
C CYS A 67 10.47 -25.52 -44.24
N ALA A 68 10.21 -26.13 -45.39
CA ALA A 68 9.20 -25.67 -46.36
C ALA A 68 7.78 -26.12 -46.00
N GLY A 69 7.63 -27.04 -45.06
CA GLY A 69 6.35 -27.61 -44.61
C GLY A 69 6.53 -29.00 -44.03
N PHE A 70 5.46 -29.71 -43.74
CA PHE A 70 5.53 -31.03 -43.12
C PHE A 70 4.42 -31.96 -43.61
N VAL A 71 4.65 -33.27 -43.46
CA VAL A 71 3.63 -34.31 -43.58
C VAL A 71 3.46 -34.98 -42.22
N PHE A 72 2.24 -34.98 -41.69
CA PHE A 72 1.90 -35.66 -40.45
C PHE A 72 1.04 -36.88 -40.75
N ASN A 73 1.57 -38.07 -40.46
CA ASN A 73 0.82 -39.33 -40.58
C ASN A 73 0.01 -39.57 -39.31
N GLN A 74 -1.30 -39.37 -39.40
CA GLN A 74 -2.23 -39.48 -38.28
C GLN A 74 -2.38 -40.91 -37.74
N ARG A 75 -2.05 -41.94 -38.55
CA ARG A 75 -2.14 -43.34 -38.12
C ARG A 75 -0.92 -43.79 -37.33
N ALA A 76 0.24 -43.20 -37.62
CA ALA A 76 1.51 -43.57 -37.01
C ALA A 76 2.00 -42.55 -35.95
N ASN A 77 1.27 -41.45 -35.74
CA ASN A 77 1.69 -40.31 -34.91
C ASN A 77 3.12 -39.84 -35.25
N ALA A 78 3.42 -39.82 -36.54
CA ALA A 78 4.74 -39.53 -37.07
C ALA A 78 4.70 -38.25 -37.92
N CYS A 79 5.59 -37.32 -37.62
CA CYS A 79 5.77 -36.05 -38.29
C CYS A 79 7.04 -36.08 -39.13
N PHE A 80 6.93 -35.60 -40.37
CA PHE A 80 8.03 -35.51 -41.31
C PHE A 80 8.12 -34.05 -41.79
N PRO A 81 8.84 -33.17 -41.08
CA PRO A 81 9.22 -31.85 -41.58
C PRO A 81 10.11 -32.02 -42.81
N LYS A 82 9.85 -31.25 -43.87
CA LYS A 82 10.51 -31.38 -45.17
C LYS A 82 11.15 -30.07 -45.58
N SER A 83 12.32 -30.15 -46.20
CA SER A 83 13.00 -28.98 -46.77
C SER A 83 12.38 -28.53 -48.10
N ALA A 84 11.62 -29.41 -48.76
CA ALA A 84 10.82 -29.11 -49.95
C ALA A 84 9.60 -30.04 -50.01
N LEU A 85 8.45 -29.51 -50.45
CA LEU A 85 7.24 -30.27 -50.76
C LEU A 85 7.00 -30.20 -52.26
N GLU A 86 7.28 -31.28 -52.97
CA GLU A 86 7.23 -31.33 -54.44
C GLU A 86 5.91 -31.95 -54.93
N GLN A 87 5.95 -33.20 -55.37
CA GLN A 87 4.81 -33.87 -55.98
C GLN A 87 3.85 -34.37 -54.89
N SER A 88 2.60 -33.90 -54.93
CA SER A 88 1.53 -34.40 -54.07
C SER A 88 1.03 -35.76 -54.56
N SER A 89 0.73 -36.67 -53.64
CA SER A 89 0.02 -37.91 -53.93
C SER A 89 -1.07 -38.18 -52.88
N PRO A 90 -2.19 -38.82 -53.24
CA PRO A 90 -3.22 -39.18 -52.26
C PRO A 90 -2.69 -40.20 -51.26
N TYR A 91 -2.83 -39.92 -49.97
CA TYR A 91 -2.50 -40.84 -48.88
C TYR A 91 -3.47 -40.67 -47.72
N ALA A 92 -4.37 -41.64 -47.57
CA ALA A 92 -5.41 -41.58 -46.54
C ALA A 92 -4.83 -41.58 -45.12
N GLY A 93 -5.13 -40.53 -44.35
CA GLY A 93 -4.60 -40.28 -43.00
C GLY A 93 -3.31 -39.46 -42.96
N ALA A 94 -2.83 -38.90 -44.08
CA ALA A 94 -1.78 -37.87 -44.08
C ALA A 94 -2.39 -36.46 -44.02
N LEU A 95 -1.84 -35.61 -43.15
CA LEU A 95 -2.08 -34.17 -43.14
C LEU A 95 -0.78 -33.48 -43.59
N SER A 96 -0.80 -32.91 -44.79
CA SER A 96 0.35 -32.16 -45.31
C SER A 96 0.13 -30.67 -45.17
N ALA A 97 1.12 -29.92 -44.69
CA ALA A 97 1.04 -28.47 -44.54
C ALA A 97 2.23 -27.79 -45.18
N VAL A 98 1.97 -26.94 -46.17
CA VAL A 98 2.97 -26.12 -46.87
C VAL A 98 3.12 -24.78 -46.15
N LYS A 99 4.36 -24.38 -45.86
CA LYS A 99 4.70 -23.09 -45.27
C LYS A 99 4.64 -22.01 -46.36
N GLN A 100 3.65 -21.14 -46.28
CA GLN A 100 3.49 -20.02 -47.22
C GLN A 100 4.08 -18.74 -46.60
N PRO A 101 5.11 -18.12 -47.21
CA PRO A 101 5.61 -16.84 -46.75
C PRO A 101 4.53 -15.76 -46.89
N ALA A 102 4.53 -14.79 -45.98
CA ALA A 102 3.66 -13.63 -46.06
C ALA A 102 3.95 -12.82 -47.35
N ALA A 103 2.91 -12.16 -47.87
CA ALA A 103 3.08 -11.31 -49.05
C ALA A 103 4.13 -10.21 -48.80
N PRO A 104 5.02 -9.91 -49.76
CA PRO A 104 6.01 -8.86 -49.62
C PRO A 104 5.37 -7.52 -49.23
N GLY A 105 5.89 -6.87 -48.18
CA GLY A 105 5.42 -5.57 -47.70
C GLY A 105 4.20 -5.61 -46.75
N LEU A 106 3.59 -6.77 -46.51
CA LEU A 106 2.44 -6.89 -45.60
C LEU A 106 2.76 -6.43 -44.17
N ALA A 107 3.88 -6.88 -43.61
CA ALA A 107 4.30 -6.51 -42.25
C ALA A 107 4.52 -5.00 -42.10
N ALA A 108 5.19 -4.38 -43.09
CA ALA A 108 5.41 -2.93 -43.11
C ALA A 108 4.10 -2.13 -43.23
N ALA A 109 3.14 -2.61 -44.03
CA ALA A 109 1.84 -1.98 -44.16
C ALA A 109 0.94 -2.16 -42.92
N ALA A 110 1.09 -3.28 -42.20
CA ALA A 110 0.32 -3.59 -41.00
C ALA A 110 0.82 -2.83 -39.76
N ALA A 111 2.12 -2.53 -39.65
CA ALA A 111 2.73 -1.86 -38.50
C ALA A 111 2.03 -0.54 -38.07
N PRO A 112 1.79 0.45 -38.96
CA PRO A 112 1.09 1.68 -38.57
C PRO A 112 -0.38 1.44 -38.18
N ARG A 113 -1.01 0.40 -38.71
CA ARG A 113 -2.39 0.02 -38.33
C ARG A 113 -2.41 -0.60 -36.94
N ALA A 114 -1.46 -1.49 -36.65
CA ALA A 114 -1.31 -2.10 -35.32
C ALA A 114 -1.06 -1.06 -34.23
N ALA A 115 -0.25 -0.02 -34.51
CA ALA A 115 0.00 1.08 -33.58
C ALA A 115 -1.29 1.82 -33.17
N ARG A 116 -2.26 1.97 -34.09
CA ARG A 116 -3.56 2.59 -33.81
C ARG A 116 -4.48 1.72 -32.95
N LEU A 117 -4.14 0.45 -32.73
CA LEU A 117 -4.85 -0.46 -31.82
C LEU A 117 -4.20 -0.52 -30.42
N GLY A 118 -3.33 0.44 -30.06
CA GLY A 118 -2.62 0.46 -28.77
C GLY A 118 -3.51 0.51 -27.52
N PHE A 119 -4.80 0.82 -27.66
CA PHE A 119 -5.79 0.71 -26.58
C PHE A 119 -6.23 -0.75 -26.30
N LEU A 120 -5.88 -1.71 -27.17
CA LEU A 120 -6.12 -3.14 -26.91
C LEU A 120 -4.90 -3.77 -26.23
N PRO A 121 -5.10 -4.75 -25.34
CA PRO A 121 -4.00 -5.53 -24.78
C PRO A 121 -3.18 -6.20 -25.89
N GLU A 122 -1.86 -6.18 -25.78
CA GLU A 122 -0.93 -6.71 -26.78
C GLU A 122 -1.23 -8.18 -27.16
N GLN A 123 -1.69 -8.96 -26.18
CA GLN A 123 -2.09 -10.37 -26.36
C GLN A 123 -3.17 -10.56 -27.44
N GLU A 124 -4.02 -9.56 -27.72
CA GLU A 124 -5.04 -9.66 -28.77
C GLU A 124 -4.42 -9.68 -30.18
N LEU A 125 -3.37 -8.88 -30.39
CA LEU A 125 -2.60 -8.90 -31.64
C LEU A 125 -1.82 -10.20 -31.77
N GLN A 126 -1.25 -10.71 -30.68
CA GLN A 126 -0.58 -12.01 -30.66
C GLN A 126 -1.53 -13.17 -30.99
N ARG A 127 -2.76 -13.16 -30.45
CA ARG A 127 -3.81 -14.14 -30.80
C ARG A 127 -4.25 -14.02 -32.25
N ALA A 128 -4.39 -12.80 -32.77
CA ALA A 128 -4.69 -12.56 -34.18
C ALA A 128 -3.59 -13.14 -35.08
N ALA A 129 -2.32 -12.86 -34.79
CA ALA A 129 -1.19 -13.42 -35.54
C ALA A 129 -1.13 -14.95 -35.43
N GLY A 130 -1.39 -15.50 -34.23
CA GLY A 130 -1.47 -16.94 -33.99
C GLY A 130 -2.55 -17.63 -34.82
N LEU A 131 -3.77 -17.06 -34.85
CA LEU A 131 -4.88 -17.55 -35.68
C LEU A 131 -4.49 -17.53 -37.16
N SER A 132 -3.88 -16.45 -37.64
CA SER A 132 -3.43 -16.35 -39.02
C SER A 132 -2.38 -17.41 -39.39
N ARG A 133 -1.52 -17.80 -38.45
CA ARG A 133 -0.51 -18.84 -38.66
C ARG A 133 -1.12 -20.24 -38.68
N SER A 134 -2.05 -20.54 -37.78
CA SER A 134 -2.59 -21.91 -37.58
C SER A 134 -3.83 -22.24 -38.40
N LEU A 135 -4.52 -21.25 -38.98
CA LEU A 135 -5.84 -21.44 -39.59
C LEU A 135 -5.87 -22.59 -40.63
N GLY A 136 -4.85 -22.70 -41.48
CA GLY A 136 -4.81 -23.76 -42.50
C GLY A 136 -4.65 -25.17 -41.95
N LEU A 137 -4.12 -25.33 -40.73
CA LEU A 137 -4.05 -26.63 -40.06
C LEU A 137 -5.41 -27.04 -39.50
N ASP A 138 -6.18 -26.07 -39.00
CA ASP A 138 -7.52 -26.29 -38.46
C ASP A 138 -8.56 -26.52 -39.58
N TYR A 139 -8.30 -25.96 -40.76
CA TYR A 139 -9.16 -26.06 -41.95
C TYR A 139 -8.34 -26.44 -43.20
N PRO A 140 -7.97 -27.72 -43.37
CA PRO A 140 -7.34 -28.20 -44.57
C PRO A 140 -8.21 -27.95 -45.81
N LEU A 141 -7.55 -27.79 -46.96
CA LEU A 141 -8.21 -27.45 -48.21
C LEU A 141 -8.84 -28.66 -48.89
N ASP A 142 -10.10 -28.50 -49.30
CA ASP A 142 -10.81 -29.42 -50.19
C ASP A 142 -10.81 -28.90 -51.65
N THR A 143 -10.43 -27.64 -51.84
CA THR A 143 -10.30 -26.96 -53.14
C THR A 143 -9.07 -26.07 -53.15
N ASP A 144 -8.45 -25.92 -54.32
CA ASP A 144 -7.36 -24.97 -54.56
C ASP A 144 -7.84 -23.63 -55.13
N ASP A 145 -9.16 -23.47 -55.35
CA ASP A 145 -9.78 -22.25 -55.86
C ASP A 145 -10.57 -21.51 -54.78
N ALA A 146 -10.13 -20.28 -54.49
CA ALA A 146 -10.72 -19.44 -53.46
C ALA A 146 -12.12 -18.93 -53.83
N ASP A 147 -12.40 -18.71 -55.11
CA ASP A 147 -13.72 -18.23 -55.53
C ASP A 147 -14.77 -19.35 -55.42
N THR A 148 -14.38 -20.59 -55.73
CA THR A 148 -15.18 -21.77 -55.42
C THR A 148 -15.44 -21.88 -53.91
N ALA A 149 -14.43 -21.68 -53.06
CA ALA A 149 -14.60 -21.72 -51.61
C ALA A 149 -15.54 -20.62 -51.10
N ARG A 150 -15.42 -19.39 -51.61
CA ARG A 150 -16.32 -18.26 -51.30
C ARG A 150 -17.76 -18.54 -51.72
N ALA A 151 -17.96 -19.07 -52.93
CA ALA A 151 -19.28 -19.41 -53.46
C ALA A 151 -19.95 -20.53 -52.63
N ALA A 152 -19.20 -21.57 -52.26
CA ALA A 152 -19.67 -22.64 -51.39
C ALA A 152 -20.04 -22.12 -50.00
N ALA A 153 -19.19 -21.28 -49.39
CA ALA A 153 -19.48 -20.63 -48.11
C ALA A 153 -20.74 -19.78 -48.16
N LEU A 154 -20.97 -19.04 -49.25
CA LEU A 154 -22.17 -18.21 -49.41
C LEU A 154 -23.43 -19.07 -49.58
N SER A 155 -23.37 -20.14 -50.39
CA SER A 155 -24.50 -21.06 -50.58
C SER A 155 -24.91 -21.71 -49.26
N LEU A 156 -23.97 -22.35 -48.57
CA LEU A 156 -24.25 -23.06 -47.30
C LEU A 156 -24.77 -22.13 -46.20
N ARG A 157 -24.32 -20.87 -46.18
CA ARG A 157 -24.87 -19.87 -45.25
C ARG A 157 -26.32 -19.51 -45.57
N ARG A 158 -26.72 -19.47 -46.85
CA ARG A 158 -28.12 -19.25 -47.25
C ARG A 158 -28.99 -20.46 -46.95
N ASP A 159 -28.41 -21.65 -47.03
CA ASP A 159 -29.08 -22.93 -46.74
C ASP A 159 -29.23 -23.21 -45.24
N GLY A 160 -28.71 -22.33 -44.37
CA GLY A 160 -28.84 -22.44 -42.92
C GLY A 160 -27.82 -23.36 -42.26
N GLU A 161 -26.67 -23.61 -42.91
CA GLU A 161 -25.61 -24.48 -42.41
C GLU A 161 -24.35 -23.67 -42.00
N PRO A 162 -24.38 -22.89 -40.90
CA PRO A 162 -23.32 -21.93 -40.57
C PRO A 162 -21.96 -22.58 -40.24
N LEU A 163 -21.94 -23.80 -39.69
CA LEU A 163 -20.70 -24.52 -39.42
C LEU A 163 -20.02 -25.05 -40.69
N ALA A 164 -20.81 -25.55 -41.66
CA ALA A 164 -20.28 -25.98 -42.94
C ALA A 164 -19.79 -24.76 -43.74
N ALA A 165 -20.59 -23.69 -43.75
CA ALA A 165 -20.25 -22.44 -44.40
C ALA A 165 -18.98 -21.79 -43.82
N LEU A 166 -18.78 -21.87 -42.49
CA LEU A 166 -17.57 -21.43 -41.81
C LEU A 166 -16.32 -22.16 -42.33
N ARG A 167 -16.38 -23.48 -42.54
CA ARG A 167 -15.24 -24.27 -43.02
C ARG A 167 -14.81 -23.82 -44.41
N TRP A 168 -15.76 -23.63 -45.32
CA TRP A 168 -15.46 -23.13 -46.67
C TRP A 168 -14.92 -21.69 -46.66
N MET A 169 -15.45 -20.83 -45.80
CA MET A 169 -14.91 -19.47 -45.66
C MET A 169 -13.47 -19.47 -45.11
N ALA A 170 -13.15 -20.39 -44.18
CA ALA A 170 -11.78 -20.56 -43.70
C ALA A 170 -10.83 -20.96 -44.83
N GLN A 171 -11.24 -21.86 -45.72
CA GLN A 171 -10.44 -22.26 -46.89
C GLN A 171 -10.16 -21.07 -47.82
N ALA A 172 -11.14 -20.19 -48.06
CA ALA A 172 -10.91 -18.97 -48.83
C ALA A 172 -9.84 -18.06 -48.20
N VAL A 173 -9.89 -17.87 -46.87
CA VAL A 173 -8.85 -17.13 -46.12
C VAL A 173 -7.49 -17.80 -46.26
N VAL A 174 -7.41 -19.13 -46.10
CA VAL A 174 -6.18 -19.92 -46.23
C VAL A 174 -5.59 -19.83 -47.64
N LEU A 175 -6.42 -19.70 -48.67
CA LEU A 175 -5.96 -19.55 -50.05
C LEU A 175 -5.40 -18.15 -50.33
N GLN A 176 -6.11 -17.08 -49.98
CA GLN A 176 -5.79 -15.72 -50.47
C GLN A 176 -5.21 -14.73 -49.44
N ASP A 177 -5.40 -14.96 -48.14
CA ASP A 177 -5.02 -14.03 -47.05
C ASP A 177 -5.58 -12.60 -47.20
N GLU A 178 -6.72 -12.41 -47.85
CA GLU A 178 -7.26 -11.08 -48.13
C GLU A 178 -8.00 -10.46 -46.93
N ALA A 179 -7.92 -9.14 -46.80
CA ALA A 179 -8.61 -8.37 -45.75
C ALA A 179 -10.14 -8.60 -45.74
N ALA A 180 -10.73 -8.68 -46.94
CA ALA A 180 -12.16 -8.91 -47.10
C ALA A 180 -12.57 -10.31 -46.63
N ASP A 181 -11.76 -11.33 -46.93
CA ASP A 181 -12.01 -12.70 -46.50
C ASP A 181 -11.86 -12.83 -44.97
N TRP A 182 -10.83 -12.24 -44.37
CA TRP A 182 -10.68 -12.22 -42.91
C TRP A 182 -11.86 -11.55 -42.21
N THR A 183 -12.33 -10.42 -42.74
CA THR A 183 -13.50 -9.70 -42.21
C THR A 183 -14.78 -10.53 -42.36
N ALA A 184 -14.98 -11.16 -43.52
CA ALA A 184 -16.12 -12.06 -43.74
C ALA A 184 -16.05 -13.27 -42.82
N PHE A 185 -14.89 -13.90 -42.68
CA PHE A 185 -14.64 -15.05 -41.81
C PHE A 185 -15.02 -14.77 -40.35
N SER A 186 -14.71 -13.57 -39.83
CA SER A 186 -15.23 -13.14 -38.53
C SER A 186 -16.76 -13.22 -38.45
N GLY A 187 -17.47 -12.74 -39.48
CA GLY A 187 -18.94 -12.83 -39.55
C GLY A 187 -19.47 -14.27 -39.59
N TYR A 188 -18.77 -15.18 -40.30
CA TYR A 188 -19.11 -16.61 -40.32
C TYR A 188 -18.86 -17.28 -38.96
N LEU A 189 -17.78 -16.91 -38.27
CA LEU A 189 -17.48 -17.38 -36.92
C LEU A 189 -18.58 -16.97 -35.93
N LEU A 190 -19.05 -15.71 -35.99
CA LEU A 190 -20.15 -15.24 -35.15
C LEU A 190 -21.47 -15.95 -35.46
N ALA A 191 -21.75 -16.24 -36.73
CA ALA A 191 -22.93 -17.01 -37.12
C ALA A 191 -22.88 -18.45 -36.59
N ALA A 192 -21.75 -19.14 -36.77
CA ALA A 192 -21.51 -20.47 -36.23
C ALA A 192 -21.56 -20.51 -34.69
N ALA A 193 -21.10 -19.45 -34.02
CA ALA A 193 -21.18 -19.34 -32.57
C ALA A 193 -22.61 -19.21 -32.04
N LYS A 194 -23.58 -18.76 -32.86
CA LYS A 194 -24.99 -18.70 -32.45
C LYS A 194 -25.68 -20.06 -32.56
N ASP A 195 -25.22 -20.89 -33.48
CA ASP A 195 -25.81 -22.21 -33.78
C ASP A 195 -25.21 -23.36 -32.94
N SER A 196 -24.03 -23.16 -32.36
CA SER A 196 -23.41 -24.16 -31.49
C SER A 196 -24.16 -24.32 -30.15
N ASN A 197 -24.45 -25.56 -29.76
CA ASN A 197 -25.05 -25.88 -28.46
C ASN A 197 -24.03 -25.93 -27.29
N SER A 198 -22.73 -25.75 -27.55
CA SER A 198 -21.66 -25.87 -26.55
C SER A 198 -21.11 -24.52 -26.14
N ARG A 199 -21.27 -24.13 -24.86
CA ARG A 199 -20.75 -22.85 -24.33
C ARG A 199 -19.23 -22.69 -24.52
N SER A 200 -18.45 -23.77 -24.48
CA SER A 200 -17.00 -23.71 -24.72
C SER A 200 -16.69 -23.41 -26.20
N GLN A 201 -17.40 -24.07 -27.11
CA GLN A 201 -17.26 -23.84 -28.54
C GLN A 201 -17.75 -22.43 -28.93
N GLN A 202 -18.87 -21.97 -28.38
CA GLN A 202 -19.37 -20.60 -28.58
C GLN A 202 -18.32 -19.56 -28.19
N ARG A 203 -17.72 -19.68 -27.01
CA ARG A 203 -16.66 -18.76 -26.55
C ARG A 203 -15.44 -18.78 -27.46
N ARG A 204 -14.99 -19.98 -27.87
CA ARG A 204 -13.85 -20.13 -28.80
C ARG A 204 -14.12 -19.45 -30.15
N LEU A 205 -15.29 -19.68 -30.74
CA LEU A 205 -15.66 -19.09 -32.03
C LEU A 205 -15.78 -17.56 -31.95
N ARG A 206 -16.32 -17.02 -30.86
CA ARG A 206 -16.38 -15.56 -30.63
C ARG A 206 -14.99 -14.93 -30.47
N ALA A 207 -14.08 -15.60 -29.76
CA ALA A 207 -12.71 -15.13 -29.60
C ALA A 207 -11.96 -15.14 -30.94
N GLN A 208 -12.11 -16.22 -31.72
CA GLN A 208 -11.57 -16.30 -33.07
C GLN A 208 -12.18 -15.24 -34.00
N ALA A 209 -13.47 -14.91 -33.85
CA ALA A 209 -14.11 -13.89 -34.66
C ALA A 209 -13.43 -12.52 -34.45
N PHE A 210 -13.19 -12.15 -33.19
CA PHE A 210 -12.48 -10.91 -32.88
C PHE A 210 -11.07 -10.90 -33.49
N SER A 211 -10.30 -11.97 -33.29
CA SER A 211 -8.98 -12.15 -33.90
C SER A 211 -9.01 -12.09 -35.44
N ALA A 212 -10.03 -12.65 -36.08
CA ALA A 212 -10.22 -12.61 -37.53
C ALA A 212 -10.54 -11.19 -38.04
N ALA A 213 -11.37 -10.45 -37.33
CA ALA A 213 -11.68 -9.05 -37.67
C ALA A 213 -10.44 -8.14 -37.55
N LEU A 214 -9.60 -8.34 -36.51
CA LEU A 214 -8.32 -7.64 -36.39
C LEU A 214 -7.38 -7.98 -37.56
N ASN A 215 -7.27 -9.25 -37.95
CA ASN A 215 -6.51 -9.65 -39.14
C ASN A 215 -7.04 -8.99 -40.43
N GLY A 216 -8.36 -8.81 -40.53
CA GLY A 216 -8.98 -8.07 -41.63
C GLY A 216 -8.55 -6.61 -41.66
N TYR A 217 -8.55 -5.92 -40.52
CA TYR A 217 -8.09 -4.54 -40.40
C TYR A 217 -6.61 -4.38 -40.74
N LEU A 218 -5.76 -5.27 -40.20
CA LEU A 218 -4.31 -5.22 -40.43
C LEU A 218 -3.92 -5.37 -41.91
N ARG A 219 -4.73 -6.10 -42.70
CA ARG A 219 -4.55 -6.32 -44.14
C ARG A 219 -5.26 -5.31 -45.05
N ALA A 220 -6.15 -4.50 -44.51
CA ALA A 220 -7.02 -3.64 -45.31
C ALA A 220 -6.28 -2.40 -45.83
N ALA A 221 -6.07 -2.31 -47.14
CA ALA A 221 -5.48 -1.13 -47.77
C ALA A 221 -6.47 0.06 -47.83
N ALA A 222 -7.71 -0.18 -48.24
CA ALA A 222 -8.73 0.86 -48.43
C ALA A 222 -9.37 1.29 -47.09
N PRO A 223 -9.64 2.60 -46.87
CA PRO A 223 -10.32 3.12 -45.68
C PRO A 223 -11.66 2.43 -45.39
N GLU A 224 -12.47 2.17 -46.41
CA GLU A 224 -13.77 1.50 -46.26
C GLU A 224 -13.62 0.06 -45.74
N ALA A 225 -12.58 -0.65 -46.19
CA ALA A 225 -12.29 -2.01 -45.73
C ALA A 225 -11.77 -2.00 -44.29
N GLN A 226 -10.94 -1.02 -43.93
CA GLN A 226 -10.46 -0.84 -42.56
C GLN A 226 -11.62 -0.58 -41.59
N ALA A 227 -12.47 0.40 -41.90
CA ALA A 227 -13.62 0.72 -41.05
C ALA A 227 -14.62 -0.44 -40.95
N ARG A 228 -14.83 -1.20 -42.04
CA ARG A 228 -15.67 -2.41 -42.02
C ARG A 228 -15.10 -3.47 -41.08
N ALA A 229 -13.79 -3.71 -41.13
CA ALA A 229 -13.12 -4.68 -40.26
C ALA A 229 -13.18 -4.26 -38.79
N LEU A 230 -12.97 -2.97 -38.48
CA LEU A 230 -13.09 -2.44 -37.12
C LEU A 230 -14.52 -2.53 -36.58
N ARG A 231 -15.53 -2.22 -37.41
CA ARG A 231 -16.94 -2.42 -37.03
C ARG A 231 -17.23 -3.89 -36.72
N GLN A 232 -16.71 -4.80 -37.56
CA GLN A 232 -16.84 -6.24 -37.33
C GLN A 232 -16.14 -6.69 -36.04
N ALA A 233 -14.98 -6.08 -35.72
CA ALA A 233 -14.25 -6.32 -34.49
C ALA A 233 -15.04 -5.82 -33.26
N ALA A 234 -15.69 -4.65 -33.35
CA ALA A 234 -16.55 -4.12 -32.31
C ALA A 234 -17.75 -5.06 -32.04
N GLU A 235 -18.42 -5.55 -33.08
CA GLU A 235 -19.49 -6.54 -32.90
C GLU A 235 -18.96 -7.84 -32.25
N ALA A 236 -17.78 -8.32 -32.66
CA ALA A 236 -17.20 -9.54 -32.11
C ALA A 236 -16.82 -9.40 -30.63
N VAL A 237 -16.19 -8.29 -30.25
CA VAL A 237 -15.75 -8.04 -28.88
C VAL A 237 -16.94 -7.87 -27.92
N GLU A 238 -18.06 -7.34 -28.39
CA GLU A 238 -19.30 -7.29 -27.61
C GLU A 238 -19.78 -8.69 -27.21
N THR A 239 -19.72 -9.67 -28.13
CA THR A 239 -20.17 -11.03 -27.84
C THR A 239 -19.31 -11.77 -26.81
N LEU A 240 -18.12 -11.23 -26.50
CA LEU A 240 -17.22 -11.70 -25.45
C LEU A 240 -17.53 -11.07 -24.08
N GLY A 241 -18.55 -10.22 -23.98
CA GLY A 241 -18.87 -9.46 -22.77
C GLY A 241 -17.99 -8.22 -22.58
N ARG A 242 -17.16 -7.88 -23.59
CA ARG A 242 -16.24 -6.75 -23.59
C ARG A 242 -16.81 -5.57 -24.37
N GLY A 243 -18.06 -5.21 -24.08
CA GLY A 243 -18.80 -4.18 -24.84
C GLY A 243 -18.17 -2.78 -24.79
N ARG A 244 -17.38 -2.45 -23.77
CA ARG A 244 -16.66 -1.16 -23.71
C ARG A 244 -15.61 -1.02 -24.81
N ASP A 245 -14.93 -2.10 -25.14
CA ASP A 245 -13.87 -2.09 -26.16
C ASP A 245 -14.41 -1.80 -27.56
N MET A 246 -15.74 -1.83 -27.74
CA MET A 246 -16.40 -1.34 -28.95
C MET A 246 -16.13 0.15 -29.19
N LEU A 247 -16.07 0.97 -28.14
CA LEU A 247 -15.98 2.43 -28.25
C LEU A 247 -14.71 2.87 -29.00
N PRO A 248 -13.49 2.52 -28.55
CA PRO A 248 -12.28 2.95 -29.25
C PRO A 248 -12.15 2.33 -30.65
N LEU A 249 -12.66 1.10 -30.88
CA LEU A 249 -12.71 0.50 -32.22
C LEU A 249 -13.61 1.28 -33.19
N LEU A 250 -14.76 1.75 -32.71
CA LEU A 250 -15.75 2.47 -33.52
C LEU A 250 -15.39 3.94 -33.71
N HIS A 251 -14.79 4.58 -32.71
CA HIS A 251 -14.17 5.90 -32.86
C HIS A 251 -13.08 5.85 -33.93
N LEU A 252 -12.20 4.85 -33.88
CA LEU A 252 -11.16 4.64 -34.90
C LEU A 252 -11.77 4.40 -36.28
N ALA A 253 -12.86 3.63 -36.38
CA ALA A 253 -13.56 3.40 -37.65
C ALA A 253 -14.16 4.69 -38.23
N GLU A 254 -14.76 5.54 -37.39
CA GLU A 254 -15.35 6.83 -37.77
C GLU A 254 -14.28 7.86 -38.14
N GLU A 255 -13.14 7.85 -37.44
CA GLU A 255 -11.97 8.69 -37.73
C GLU A 255 -11.35 8.35 -39.10
N ILE A 256 -11.25 7.05 -39.43
CA ILE A 256 -10.72 6.59 -40.73
C ILE A 256 -11.64 7.00 -41.87
N ILE A 257 -12.95 6.76 -41.72
CA ILE A 257 -13.95 7.21 -42.68
C ILE A 257 -15.34 7.30 -42.00
N PRO A 258 -15.97 8.49 -42.01
CA PRO A 258 -17.27 8.66 -41.39
C PRO A 258 -18.34 7.99 -42.26
N LEU A 259 -18.99 6.95 -41.73
CA LEU A 259 -20.03 6.20 -42.42
C LEU A 259 -21.26 6.10 -41.53
N LYS A 260 -22.45 6.20 -42.11
CA LYS A 260 -23.71 6.07 -41.37
C LYS A 260 -23.75 4.82 -40.47
N ALA A 261 -23.27 3.68 -40.98
CA ALA A 261 -23.24 2.43 -40.22
C ALA A 261 -22.23 2.44 -39.04
N ASN A 262 -21.14 3.21 -39.14
CA ASN A 262 -20.18 3.37 -38.06
C ASN A 262 -20.79 4.25 -36.95
N ALA A 263 -21.31 5.42 -37.33
CA ALA A 263 -22.00 6.32 -36.42
C ALA A 263 -23.21 5.65 -35.71
N GLU A 264 -24.01 4.84 -36.41
CA GLU A 264 -25.13 4.11 -35.81
C GLU A 264 -24.67 3.10 -34.74
N LEU A 265 -23.62 2.32 -35.01
CA LEU A 265 -23.10 1.35 -34.06
C LEU A 265 -22.33 2.03 -32.91
N LEU A 266 -21.62 3.13 -33.18
CA LEU A 266 -20.97 3.94 -32.14
C LEU A 266 -22.01 4.52 -31.18
N ASN A 267 -23.11 5.10 -31.70
CA ASN A 267 -24.21 5.57 -30.87
C ASN A 267 -24.91 4.45 -30.08
N TYR A 268 -24.95 3.23 -30.61
CA TYR A 268 -25.38 2.06 -29.84
C TYR A 268 -24.41 1.74 -28.69
N ALA A 269 -23.11 1.70 -28.97
CA ALA A 269 -22.07 1.42 -27.99
C ALA A 269 -22.02 2.49 -26.89
N ILE A 270 -22.04 3.78 -27.23
CA ILE A 270 -22.06 4.89 -26.25
C ILE A 270 -23.26 4.76 -25.31
N ARG A 271 -24.47 4.52 -25.85
CA ARG A 271 -25.67 4.38 -25.02
C ARG A 271 -25.62 3.20 -24.06
N LYS A 272 -24.95 2.10 -24.44
CA LYS A 272 -24.93 0.85 -23.67
C LYS A 272 -23.71 0.72 -22.77
N TYR A 273 -22.58 1.29 -23.16
CA TYR A 273 -21.27 1.07 -22.54
C TYR A 273 -20.48 2.34 -22.25
N GLY A 274 -20.89 3.48 -22.81
CA GLY A 274 -20.21 4.77 -22.59
C GLY A 274 -20.41 5.33 -21.19
N PHE A 275 -19.72 6.44 -20.96
CA PHE A 275 -19.64 7.14 -19.69
C PHE A 275 -21.03 7.58 -19.18
N ARG A 276 -21.38 7.12 -17.97
CA ARG A 276 -22.70 7.34 -17.37
C ARG A 276 -22.66 7.28 -15.85
N VAL A 277 -23.69 7.84 -15.22
CA VAL A 277 -24.01 7.61 -13.82
C VAL A 277 -24.56 6.19 -13.65
N THR A 278 -23.95 5.39 -12.78
CA THR A 278 -24.37 4.02 -12.47
C THR A 278 -25.31 3.95 -11.27
N SER A 279 -25.11 4.82 -10.28
CA SER A 279 -25.95 4.91 -9.09
C SER A 279 -25.79 6.27 -8.43
N SER A 280 -26.67 6.56 -7.47
CA SER A 280 -26.50 7.71 -6.58
C SER A 280 -26.96 7.36 -5.18
N THR A 281 -26.27 7.90 -4.19
CA THR A 281 -26.49 7.62 -2.77
C THR A 281 -26.64 8.92 -1.99
N VAL A 282 -27.34 8.82 -0.85
CA VAL A 282 -27.50 9.93 0.09
C VAL A 282 -26.98 9.44 1.42
N GLU A 283 -25.97 10.14 1.95
CA GLU A 283 -25.41 9.87 3.27
C GLU A 283 -26.10 10.76 4.30
N SER A 284 -27.30 10.37 4.74
CA SER A 284 -28.18 11.23 5.55
C SER A 284 -28.00 11.11 7.07
N ASP A 285 -27.25 10.13 7.59
CA ASP A 285 -27.06 10.00 9.05
C ASP A 285 -25.85 10.80 9.57
N SER A 286 -25.02 11.33 8.65
CA SER A 286 -23.88 12.21 8.95
C SER A 286 -24.35 13.57 9.48
N ALA A 287 -23.54 14.21 10.34
CA ALA A 287 -23.78 15.59 10.75
C ALA A 287 -23.69 16.58 9.57
N ALA A 288 -22.87 16.26 8.56
CA ALA A 288 -22.79 16.97 7.29
C ALA A 288 -23.16 15.98 6.18
N PRO A 289 -24.45 15.89 5.81
CA PRO A 289 -24.89 14.94 4.82
C PRO A 289 -24.39 15.37 3.44
N ARG A 290 -24.29 14.40 2.54
CA ARG A 290 -23.88 14.61 1.15
C ARG A 290 -24.66 13.70 0.20
N ILE A 291 -24.75 14.13 -1.05
CA ILE A 291 -25.34 13.35 -2.13
C ILE A 291 -24.25 13.01 -3.11
N CYS A 292 -24.05 11.74 -3.39
CA CYS A 292 -23.00 11.29 -4.30
C CYS A 292 -23.57 10.59 -5.52
N ALA A 293 -22.98 10.89 -6.67
CA ALA A 293 -23.21 10.21 -7.93
C ALA A 293 -22.00 9.32 -8.24
N GLU A 294 -22.27 8.04 -8.52
CA GLU A 294 -21.27 7.07 -8.92
C GLU A 294 -21.26 6.94 -10.44
N PHE A 295 -20.08 6.94 -11.04
CA PHE A 295 -19.89 6.89 -12.48
C PHE A 295 -19.32 5.55 -12.95
N SER A 296 -19.48 5.31 -14.25
CA SER A 296 -19.00 4.11 -14.90
C SER A 296 -17.48 4.09 -15.13
N GLU A 297 -16.81 5.23 -15.04
CA GLU A 297 -15.38 5.45 -15.29
C GLU A 297 -14.85 6.54 -14.36
N ASP A 298 -13.53 6.65 -14.25
CA ASP A 298 -12.89 7.70 -13.47
C ASP A 298 -13.16 9.08 -14.10
N LEU A 299 -13.39 10.05 -13.24
CA LEU A 299 -13.55 11.46 -13.55
C LEU A 299 -12.18 12.07 -13.89
N GLU A 300 -12.17 12.99 -14.86
CA GLU A 300 -11.01 13.84 -15.20
C GLU A 300 -10.55 14.63 -13.97
N GLN A 301 -9.39 14.27 -13.41
CA GLN A 301 -8.90 14.90 -12.17
C GLN A 301 -8.28 16.28 -12.38
N ALA A 302 -8.00 16.64 -13.64
CA ALA A 302 -7.14 17.74 -14.01
C ALA A 302 -7.87 18.81 -14.83
N GLY A 303 -7.69 20.08 -14.49
CA GLY A 303 -8.19 21.22 -15.30
C GLY A 303 -9.72 21.30 -15.44
N THR A 304 -10.47 20.41 -14.80
CA THR A 304 -11.93 20.38 -14.84
C THR A 304 -12.49 20.90 -13.54
N ASP A 305 -13.15 22.05 -13.62
CA ASP A 305 -14.00 22.53 -12.54
C ASP A 305 -15.40 21.91 -12.67
N TYR A 306 -15.63 20.84 -11.91
CA TYR A 306 -16.87 20.07 -11.94
C TYR A 306 -18.09 20.88 -11.50
N GLU A 307 -17.93 21.98 -10.76
CA GLU A 307 -19.05 22.87 -10.42
C GLU A 307 -19.75 23.40 -11.68
N ASN A 308 -19.02 23.62 -12.79
CA ASN A 308 -19.59 24.06 -14.06
C ASN A 308 -20.52 23.03 -14.73
N TYR A 309 -20.35 21.76 -14.37
CA TYR A 309 -21.13 20.63 -14.89
C TYR A 309 -22.26 20.20 -13.95
N VAL A 310 -22.35 20.80 -12.76
CA VAL A 310 -23.41 20.51 -11.80
C VAL A 310 -24.35 21.71 -11.73
N ARG A 311 -25.62 21.53 -12.13
CA ARG A 311 -26.67 22.52 -11.88
C ARG A 311 -27.50 22.07 -10.70
N MET A 312 -27.67 22.97 -9.75
CA MET A 312 -28.50 22.79 -8.56
C MET A 312 -29.37 24.04 -8.38
N ASP A 313 -30.50 23.87 -7.70
CA ASP A 313 -31.44 24.97 -7.44
C ASP A 313 -30.87 26.00 -6.43
N GLU A 314 -29.87 25.61 -5.61
CA GLU A 314 -29.14 26.46 -4.64
C GLU A 314 -27.64 26.54 -5.00
N ALA A 315 -27.14 27.70 -5.46
CA ALA A 315 -25.84 27.83 -6.12
C ALA A 315 -24.57 27.81 -5.21
N SER A 316 -24.64 27.30 -3.98
CA SER A 316 -23.57 27.48 -2.97
C SER A 316 -23.00 26.19 -2.36
N LEU A 317 -23.36 25.00 -2.86
CA LEU A 317 -22.87 23.74 -2.32
C LEU A 317 -21.57 23.32 -3.01
N ALA A 318 -20.61 22.79 -2.24
CA ALA A 318 -19.33 22.37 -2.76
C ALA A 318 -19.47 21.06 -3.53
N VAL A 319 -18.79 20.96 -4.67
CA VAL A 319 -18.71 19.74 -5.47
C VAL A 319 -17.32 19.15 -5.35
N THR A 320 -17.25 17.90 -4.92
CA THR A 320 -16.00 17.14 -4.81
C THR A 320 -16.04 15.97 -5.78
N ALA A 321 -14.95 15.77 -6.53
CA ALA A 321 -14.80 14.66 -7.47
C ALA A 321 -13.57 13.85 -7.07
N GLN A 322 -13.70 12.53 -6.95
CA GLN A 322 -12.60 11.63 -6.64
C GLN A 322 -12.85 10.28 -7.30
N GLY A 323 -11.90 9.82 -8.12
CA GLY A 323 -12.04 8.58 -8.86
C GLY A 323 -13.35 8.58 -9.66
N ARG A 324 -14.27 7.69 -9.33
CA ARG A 324 -15.55 7.50 -10.03
C ARG A 324 -16.72 8.20 -9.36
N GLN A 325 -16.49 8.96 -8.30
CA GLN A 325 -17.54 9.53 -7.47
C GLN A 325 -17.50 11.05 -7.54
N LEU A 326 -18.67 11.66 -7.71
CA LEU A 326 -18.89 13.10 -7.57
C LEU A 326 -19.89 13.33 -6.44
N CYS A 327 -19.47 14.01 -5.39
CA CYS A 327 -20.30 14.32 -4.25
C CYS A 327 -20.64 15.81 -4.21
N VAL A 328 -21.89 16.10 -3.83
CA VAL A 328 -22.34 17.43 -3.46
C VAL A 328 -22.40 17.48 -1.94
N ASP A 329 -21.46 18.21 -1.36
CA ASP A 329 -21.27 18.35 0.08
C ASP A 329 -22.05 19.55 0.63
N GLY A 330 -22.44 19.47 1.90
CA GLY A 330 -23.12 20.57 2.60
C GLY A 330 -24.62 20.66 2.36
N VAL A 331 -25.25 19.59 1.84
CA VAL A 331 -26.72 19.51 1.77
C VAL A 331 -27.30 19.50 3.20
N GLU A 332 -28.58 19.85 3.30
CA GLU A 332 -29.30 19.85 4.57
C GLU A 332 -30.30 18.70 4.66
N HIS A 333 -30.43 18.14 5.86
CA HIS A 333 -31.47 17.18 6.22
C HIS A 333 -32.88 17.79 6.07
N GLY A 334 -33.87 16.94 5.83
CA GLY A 334 -35.27 17.34 5.67
C GLY A 334 -35.57 18.07 4.36
N LYS A 335 -34.58 18.25 3.47
CA LYS A 335 -34.72 18.94 2.18
C LYS A 335 -34.60 17.97 1.00
N ARG A 336 -35.26 18.35 -0.10
CA ARG A 336 -35.16 17.66 -1.40
C ARG A 336 -34.30 18.47 -2.34
N TYR A 337 -33.28 17.83 -2.89
CA TYR A 337 -32.37 18.43 -3.87
C TYR A 337 -32.64 17.85 -5.25
N ARG A 338 -32.61 18.73 -6.25
CA ARG A 338 -32.53 18.37 -7.67
C ARG A 338 -31.15 18.76 -8.16
N ILE A 339 -30.36 17.77 -8.54
CA ILE A 339 -29.01 17.94 -9.05
C ILE A 339 -29.03 17.49 -10.50
N THR A 340 -28.76 18.39 -11.44
CA THR A 340 -28.58 18.06 -12.85
C THR A 340 -27.09 18.00 -13.17
N LEU A 341 -26.58 16.80 -13.45
CA LEU A 341 -25.27 16.60 -14.03
C LEU A 341 -25.40 16.88 -15.54
N ARG A 342 -24.75 17.94 -16.02
CA ARG A 342 -24.89 18.44 -17.40
C ARG A 342 -24.16 17.53 -18.38
N ARG A 343 -24.72 17.42 -19.58
CA ARG A 343 -24.01 16.86 -20.73
C ARG A 343 -22.64 17.53 -20.89
N GLY A 344 -21.66 16.78 -21.34
CA GLY A 344 -20.29 17.29 -21.50
C GLY A 344 -19.40 17.08 -20.27
N LEU A 345 -19.94 16.60 -19.13
CA LEU A 345 -19.15 16.26 -17.95
C LEU A 345 -18.08 15.23 -18.34
N PRO A 346 -16.78 15.54 -18.17
CA PRO A 346 -15.70 14.73 -18.71
C PRO A 346 -15.29 13.59 -17.77
N ALA A 347 -14.97 12.45 -18.37
CA ALA A 347 -14.24 11.35 -17.75
C ALA A 347 -12.74 11.43 -18.10
N ALA A 348 -11.89 10.81 -17.31
CA ALA A 348 -10.44 10.71 -17.56
C ALA A 348 -10.10 9.99 -18.88
N SER A 349 -11.03 9.22 -19.43
CA SER A 349 -10.90 8.57 -20.74
C SER A 349 -11.11 9.53 -21.92
N GLY A 350 -11.51 10.79 -21.67
CA GLY A 350 -11.90 11.76 -22.69
C GLY A 350 -13.35 11.64 -23.17
N GLU A 351 -14.06 10.58 -22.76
CA GLU A 351 -15.51 10.47 -22.95
C GLU A 351 -16.24 11.52 -22.13
N GLN A 352 -17.43 11.91 -22.60
CA GLN A 352 -18.25 12.93 -21.95
C GLN A 352 -19.66 12.41 -21.71
N LEU A 353 -20.30 12.91 -20.66
CA LEU A 353 -21.67 12.56 -20.35
C LEU A 353 -22.58 12.96 -21.52
N LEU A 354 -23.21 11.98 -22.17
CA LEU A 354 -23.91 12.19 -23.45
C LEU A 354 -25.13 13.12 -23.34
N LYS A 355 -25.78 13.13 -22.18
CA LYS A 355 -27.01 13.90 -21.91
C LYS A 355 -27.05 14.31 -20.45
N ASP A 356 -27.87 15.31 -20.16
CA ASP A 356 -28.14 15.70 -18.79
C ASP A 356 -28.72 14.52 -17.99
N VAL A 357 -28.21 14.32 -16.77
CA VAL A 357 -28.73 13.35 -15.80
C VAL A 357 -29.26 14.12 -14.61
N GLU A 358 -30.58 14.03 -14.39
CA GLU A 358 -31.22 14.63 -13.22
C GLU A 358 -31.31 13.60 -12.09
N LEU A 359 -30.69 13.94 -10.95
CA LEU A 359 -30.75 13.22 -9.70
C LEU A 359 -31.67 13.98 -8.75
N THR A 360 -32.71 13.32 -8.25
CA THR A 360 -33.61 13.89 -7.26
C THR A 360 -33.53 13.07 -5.98
N HIS A 361 -33.00 13.67 -4.93
CA HIS A 361 -32.78 13.02 -3.65
C HIS A 361 -33.42 13.80 -2.52
N TYR A 362 -34.11 13.09 -1.64
CA TYR A 362 -34.55 13.63 -0.35
C TYR A 362 -33.52 13.24 0.70
N VAL A 363 -32.90 14.23 1.33
CA VAL A 363 -32.01 14.00 2.47
C VAL A 363 -32.92 13.80 3.67
N ARG A 364 -33.01 12.54 4.12
CA ARG A 364 -33.84 12.20 5.27
C ARG A 364 -33.27 12.87 6.52
N ASP A 365 -34.12 13.05 7.53
CA ASP A 365 -33.63 13.36 8.86
C ASP A 365 -32.78 12.19 9.37
N ARG A 366 -31.81 12.51 10.21
CA ARG A 366 -30.92 11.53 10.83
C ARG A 366 -31.75 10.52 11.61
N SER A 367 -31.37 9.26 11.55
CA SER A 367 -32.03 8.23 12.34
C SER A 367 -31.90 8.54 13.83
N PRO A 368 -32.92 8.24 14.67
CA PRO A 368 -32.83 8.40 16.11
C PRO A 368 -31.65 7.59 16.66
N GLN A 369 -30.78 8.23 17.44
CA GLN A 369 -29.56 7.59 17.94
C GLN A 369 -29.25 8.06 19.36
N VAL A 370 -28.64 7.15 20.13
CA VAL A 370 -28.08 7.42 21.46
C VAL A 370 -26.66 6.84 21.53
N ARG A 371 -25.74 7.59 22.13
CA ARG A 371 -24.39 7.11 22.45
C ARG A 371 -23.84 7.77 23.70
N PHE A 372 -22.84 7.13 24.31
CA PHE A 372 -22.04 7.75 25.35
C PHE A 372 -20.70 8.21 24.74
N PRO A 373 -20.23 9.43 25.04
CA PRO A 373 -18.99 9.93 24.48
C PRO A 373 -17.78 9.28 25.17
N GLY A 374 -17.04 8.47 24.40
CA GLY A 374 -15.76 7.90 24.80
C GLY A 374 -15.83 6.62 25.64
N ARG A 375 -14.66 6.17 26.11
CA ARG A 375 -14.47 4.95 26.94
C ARG A 375 -14.15 5.25 28.41
N ALA A 376 -14.37 6.49 28.86
CA ALA A 376 -14.01 6.92 30.20
C ALA A 376 -14.90 6.23 31.24
N TYR A 377 -14.34 5.31 32.03
CA TYR A 377 -15.10 4.50 32.99
C TYR A 377 -14.88 4.90 34.45
N VAL A 378 -14.14 5.98 34.73
CA VAL A 378 -13.95 6.46 36.10
C VAL A 378 -14.83 7.67 36.32
N LEU A 379 -15.79 7.56 37.25
CA LEU A 379 -16.65 8.65 37.67
C LEU A 379 -16.20 9.13 39.06
N PRO A 380 -15.64 10.34 39.21
CA PRO A 380 -15.13 10.83 40.49
C PRO A 380 -16.22 10.92 41.57
N ALA A 381 -15.94 10.38 42.76
CA ALA A 381 -16.79 10.52 43.94
C ALA A 381 -16.64 11.93 44.56
N GLY A 382 -17.75 12.63 44.81
CA GLY A 382 -17.74 13.93 45.53
C GLY A 382 -18.58 15.06 44.88
N GLY A 383 -18.99 14.90 43.62
CA GLY A 383 -19.98 15.78 42.95
C GLY A 383 -21.31 15.07 42.68
N GLN A 384 -22.30 15.78 42.09
CA GLN A 384 -23.49 15.11 41.53
C GLN A 384 -23.03 14.14 40.44
N ALA A 385 -23.26 12.85 40.66
CA ALA A 385 -22.88 11.80 39.72
C ALA A 385 -23.74 11.95 38.47
N ALA A 386 -23.12 12.27 37.33
CA ALA A 386 -23.84 12.39 36.07
C ALA A 386 -23.00 11.88 34.90
N LEU A 387 -23.65 11.24 33.93
CA LEU A 387 -23.01 10.77 32.71
C LEU A 387 -23.44 11.61 31.52
N PRO A 388 -22.50 12.07 30.67
CA PRO A 388 -22.86 12.70 29.42
C PRO A 388 -23.46 11.66 28.48
N VAL A 389 -24.57 11.99 27.82
CA VAL A 389 -25.17 11.18 26.76
C VAL A 389 -25.34 12.06 25.54
N GLU A 390 -24.99 11.54 24.38
CA GLU A 390 -25.18 12.22 23.10
C GLU A 390 -26.34 11.57 22.37
N THR A 391 -27.31 12.39 21.98
CA THR A 391 -28.51 11.94 21.29
C THR A 391 -28.73 12.74 20.01
N VAL A 392 -29.41 12.12 19.06
CA VAL A 392 -29.86 12.75 17.81
C VAL A 392 -31.29 12.32 17.59
N ASN A 393 -32.20 13.27 17.37
CA ASN A 393 -33.61 13.00 17.04
C ASN A 393 -34.33 12.07 18.05
N VAL A 394 -33.97 12.15 19.33
CA VAL A 394 -34.58 11.37 20.43
C VAL A 394 -34.98 12.34 21.55
N THR A 395 -36.15 12.16 22.16
CA THR A 395 -36.63 12.96 23.31
C THR A 395 -36.54 12.23 24.63
N ASP A 396 -36.62 10.90 24.61
CA ASP A 396 -36.68 10.07 25.80
C ASP A 396 -35.79 8.84 25.62
N LEU A 397 -35.19 8.38 26.72
CA LEU A 397 -34.32 7.21 26.77
C LEU A 397 -34.86 6.21 27.78
N ASP A 398 -34.86 4.93 27.41
CA ASP A 398 -35.05 3.83 28.36
C ASP A 398 -33.70 3.48 28.98
N LEU A 399 -33.60 3.54 30.31
CA LEU A 399 -32.36 3.37 31.05
C LEU A 399 -32.41 2.13 31.95
N ARG A 400 -31.32 1.37 31.95
CA ARG A 400 -31.11 0.24 32.88
C ARG A 400 -29.72 0.34 33.49
N LEU A 401 -29.65 0.33 34.81
CA LEU A 401 -28.40 0.33 35.55
C LEU A 401 -28.16 -1.05 36.17
N ARG A 402 -27.01 -1.63 35.81
CA ARG A 402 -26.55 -2.91 36.36
C ARG A 402 -25.25 -2.73 37.13
N ARG A 403 -25.11 -3.51 38.20
CA ARG A 403 -23.93 -3.52 39.06
C ARG A 403 -23.22 -4.86 38.94
N VAL A 404 -21.94 -4.82 38.63
CA VAL A 404 -21.00 -5.92 38.71
C VAL A 404 -20.27 -5.83 40.04
N SER A 405 -20.38 -6.89 40.85
CA SER A 405 -19.60 -7.02 42.08
C SER A 405 -18.10 -6.90 41.81
N SER A 406 -17.34 -6.30 42.72
CA SER A 406 -15.87 -6.21 42.62
C SER A 406 -15.20 -7.57 42.36
N ARG A 407 -15.82 -8.68 42.82
CA ARG A 407 -15.35 -10.06 42.59
C ARG A 407 -15.56 -10.58 41.16
N ASN A 408 -16.49 -9.98 40.41
CA ASN A 408 -16.83 -10.36 39.04
C ASN A 408 -16.20 -9.44 37.98
N VAL A 409 -15.49 -8.37 38.38
CA VAL A 409 -14.85 -7.43 37.43
C VAL A 409 -13.92 -8.16 36.47
N LEU A 410 -13.06 -9.07 36.98
CA LEU A 410 -12.17 -9.85 36.13
C LEU A 410 -12.94 -10.71 35.12
N ARG A 411 -14.05 -11.32 35.54
CA ARG A 411 -14.88 -12.13 34.65
C ARG A 411 -15.49 -11.29 33.51
N THR A 412 -15.93 -10.08 33.81
CA THR A 412 -16.42 -9.13 32.79
C THR A 412 -15.35 -8.78 31.75
N LEU A 413 -14.08 -8.66 32.18
CA LEU A 413 -12.95 -8.44 31.28
C LEU A 413 -12.65 -9.70 30.44
N GLN A 414 -12.67 -10.88 31.05
CA GLN A 414 -12.41 -12.17 30.38
C GLN A 414 -13.46 -12.52 29.31
N GLU A 415 -14.74 -12.22 29.56
CA GLU A 415 -15.80 -12.41 28.58
C GLU A 415 -15.86 -11.27 27.54
N GLY A 416 -15.00 -10.25 27.67
CA GLY A 416 -14.87 -9.17 26.70
C GLY A 416 -16.06 -8.22 26.66
N TYR A 417 -16.79 -8.06 27.76
CA TYR A 417 -17.94 -7.14 27.85
C TYR A 417 -17.55 -5.70 28.19
N PHE A 418 -16.45 -5.53 28.93
CA PHE A 418 -16.06 -4.22 29.45
C PHE A 418 -15.72 -3.21 28.35
N ALA A 419 -16.10 -1.94 28.58
CA ALA A 419 -15.73 -0.79 27.76
C ALA A 419 -16.16 -0.90 26.27
N LYS A 420 -17.27 -1.59 26.01
CA LYS A 420 -17.98 -1.64 24.72
C LYS A 420 -19.52 -1.65 24.92
N PRO A 421 -20.30 -1.28 23.89
CA PRO A 421 -21.73 -1.59 23.85
C PRO A 421 -21.96 -3.10 23.87
N LEU A 422 -23.08 -3.53 24.45
CA LEU A 422 -23.47 -4.94 24.47
C LEU A 422 -24.56 -5.19 23.43
N SER A 423 -24.35 -6.18 22.56
CA SER A 423 -25.44 -6.70 21.71
C SER A 423 -26.57 -7.28 22.57
N GLN A 424 -27.76 -7.45 22.01
CA GLN A 424 -28.89 -7.98 22.77
C GLN A 424 -28.60 -9.34 23.43
N TRP A 425 -27.86 -10.23 22.75
CA TRP A 425 -27.48 -11.54 23.30
C TRP A 425 -26.45 -11.42 24.44
N GLU A 426 -25.45 -10.55 24.28
CA GLU A 426 -24.46 -10.28 25.34
C GLU A 426 -25.11 -9.62 26.56
N ASP A 427 -26.06 -8.70 26.35
CA ASP A 427 -26.81 -8.01 27.41
C ASP A 427 -27.60 -9.01 28.27
N GLU A 428 -28.30 -9.96 27.64
CA GLU A 428 -29.05 -11.01 28.33
C GLU A 428 -28.13 -11.93 29.15
N HIS A 429 -27.00 -12.37 28.59
CA HIS A 429 -26.06 -13.22 29.31
C HIS A 429 -25.40 -12.48 30.49
N PHE A 430 -24.98 -11.23 30.25
CA PHE A 430 -24.37 -10.36 31.25
C PHE A 430 -25.31 -10.12 32.43
N ALA A 431 -26.58 -9.82 32.16
CA ALA A 431 -27.61 -9.61 33.17
C ALA A 431 -27.94 -10.89 33.97
N ALA A 432 -27.88 -12.07 33.34
CA ALA A 432 -28.20 -13.34 34.01
C ALA A 432 -27.06 -13.89 34.86
N SER A 433 -25.79 -13.65 34.47
CA SER A 433 -24.65 -14.43 34.98
C SER A 433 -23.54 -13.62 35.65
N ILE A 434 -23.48 -12.30 35.44
CA ILE A 434 -22.33 -11.47 35.87
C ILE A 434 -22.76 -10.28 36.71
N ALA A 435 -23.82 -9.59 36.29
CA ALA A 435 -24.30 -8.36 36.89
C ALA A 435 -25.66 -8.54 37.57
N GLU A 436 -25.95 -7.65 38.51
CA GLU A 436 -27.27 -7.49 39.12
C GLU A 436 -27.92 -6.23 38.57
N GLU A 437 -29.15 -6.34 38.07
CA GLU A 437 -29.95 -5.17 37.73
C GLU A 437 -30.43 -4.49 39.01
N ILE A 438 -30.01 -3.24 39.22
CA ILE A 438 -30.26 -2.52 40.47
C ILE A 438 -31.24 -1.35 40.30
N TRP A 439 -31.44 -0.88 39.07
CA TRP A 439 -32.36 0.20 38.77
C TRP A 439 -32.78 0.21 37.30
N THR A 440 -34.04 0.58 37.05
CA THR A 440 -34.59 0.86 35.71
C THR A 440 -35.38 2.15 35.76
N GLY A 441 -35.41 2.87 34.65
CA GLY A 441 -36.18 4.10 34.54
C GLY A 441 -36.09 4.70 33.14
N SER A 442 -36.52 5.95 33.02
CA SER A 442 -36.41 6.72 31.79
C SER A 442 -35.79 8.08 32.07
N ALA A 443 -35.20 8.69 31.04
CA ALA A 443 -34.72 10.06 31.09
C ALA A 443 -35.19 10.83 29.86
N SER A 444 -35.71 12.04 30.08
CA SER A 444 -35.96 12.98 28.99
C SER A 444 -34.68 13.76 28.68
N VAL A 445 -34.40 13.94 27.40
CA VAL A 445 -33.22 14.64 26.87
C VAL A 445 -33.65 15.79 25.98
N ASP A 446 -32.83 16.82 25.93
CA ASP A 446 -33.06 17.92 24.99
C ASP A 446 -32.86 17.42 23.55
N THR A 447 -33.69 17.91 22.64
CA THR A 447 -33.62 17.54 21.23
C THR A 447 -33.72 18.77 20.33
N ALA A 448 -32.91 18.78 19.29
CA ALA A 448 -33.02 19.68 18.17
C ALA A 448 -32.85 18.84 16.90
N ILE A 449 -33.74 19.06 15.93
CA ILE A 449 -33.81 18.20 14.74
C ILE A 449 -32.46 18.18 14.00
N ASN A 450 -31.97 16.97 13.74
CA ASN A 450 -30.70 16.67 13.06
C ASN A 450 -29.43 17.18 13.74
N GLN A 451 -29.54 17.71 14.96
CA GLN A 451 -28.40 18.16 15.75
C GLN A 451 -28.06 17.11 16.80
N MET A 452 -26.75 16.94 17.03
CA MET A 452 -26.28 16.13 18.15
C MET A 452 -26.41 16.98 19.42
N MET A 453 -27.17 16.47 20.37
CA MET A 453 -27.37 17.11 21.66
C MET A 453 -26.61 16.33 22.73
N THR A 454 -25.81 17.01 23.55
CA THR A 454 -25.16 16.40 24.71
C THR A 454 -25.94 16.76 25.96
N SER A 455 -26.60 15.76 26.56
CA SER A 455 -27.32 15.89 27.83
C SER A 455 -26.51 15.29 28.98
N ARG A 456 -26.77 15.70 30.22
CA ARG A 456 -26.20 15.07 31.42
C ARG A 456 -27.27 14.27 32.13
N LEU A 457 -27.06 12.96 32.27
CA LEU A 457 -27.94 12.05 32.99
C LEU A 457 -27.56 12.04 34.48
N PRO A 458 -28.35 12.64 35.38
CA PRO A 458 -28.10 12.56 36.82
C PRO A 458 -28.36 11.13 37.31
N LEU A 459 -27.47 10.63 38.16
CA LEU A 459 -27.49 9.26 38.66
C LEU A 459 -27.86 9.17 40.14
N ASP A 460 -28.12 10.29 40.82
CA ASP A 460 -28.36 10.34 42.26
C ASP A 460 -29.50 9.39 42.69
N ASP A 461 -30.62 9.39 41.95
CA ASP A 461 -31.76 8.50 42.20
C ASP A 461 -31.42 7.04 41.91
N ALA A 462 -30.74 6.77 40.79
CA ALA A 462 -30.35 5.42 40.36
C ALA A 462 -29.28 4.78 41.26
N LEU A 463 -28.45 5.60 41.91
CA LEU A 463 -27.41 5.18 42.86
C LEU A 463 -27.87 5.28 44.32
N SER A 464 -29.08 5.77 44.60
CA SER A 464 -29.58 5.92 45.95
C SER A 464 -29.61 4.57 46.70
N GLY A 465 -28.98 4.53 47.88
CA GLY A 465 -28.85 3.30 48.67
C GLY A 465 -27.73 2.34 48.25
N GLN A 466 -27.02 2.59 47.14
CA GLN A 466 -25.89 1.77 46.69
C GLN A 466 -24.59 2.19 47.38
N LYS A 467 -24.27 1.55 48.52
CA LYS A 467 -23.01 1.78 49.27
C LYS A 467 -21.90 0.78 48.97
N THR A 468 -22.18 -0.19 48.11
CA THR A 468 -21.27 -1.31 47.82
C THR A 468 -20.38 -0.99 46.62
N PRO A 469 -19.05 -1.16 46.76
CA PRO A 469 -18.14 -0.90 45.65
C PRO A 469 -18.27 -1.93 44.51
N GLY A 470 -18.15 -1.48 43.26
CA GLY A 470 -18.26 -2.33 42.07
C GLY A 470 -18.18 -1.53 40.75
N LEU A 471 -18.24 -2.26 39.64
CA LEU A 471 -18.34 -1.69 38.29
C LEU A 471 -19.81 -1.61 37.89
N TYR A 472 -20.22 -0.49 37.30
CA TYR A 472 -21.59 -0.25 36.87
C TYR A 472 -21.65 -0.23 35.33
N ALA A 473 -22.79 -0.64 34.79
CA ALA A 473 -23.12 -0.54 33.37
C ALA A 473 -24.49 0.13 33.24
N LEU A 474 -24.53 1.34 32.68
CA LEU A 474 -25.75 2.04 32.32
C LEU A 474 -26.03 1.82 30.83
N THR A 475 -27.09 1.08 30.52
CA THR A 475 -27.58 0.94 29.15
C THR A 475 -28.68 1.95 28.89
N ALA A 476 -28.55 2.69 27.79
CA ALA A 476 -29.53 3.64 27.28
C ALA A 476 -30.04 3.19 25.90
N ARG A 477 -31.36 3.10 25.73
CA ARG A 477 -32.00 2.67 24.47
C ARG A 477 -32.99 3.73 23.99
N VAL A 478 -33.17 3.79 22.68
CA VAL A 478 -34.27 4.54 22.07
C VAL A 478 -35.57 3.76 22.30
N PRO A 479 -36.59 4.35 22.95
CA PRO A 479 -37.85 3.67 23.21
C PRO A 479 -38.50 3.17 21.92
N GLY A 480 -38.89 1.89 21.90
CA GLY A 480 -39.56 1.25 20.76
C GLY A 480 -38.66 0.78 19.61
N ALA A 481 -37.34 0.99 19.69
CA ALA A 481 -36.40 0.39 18.74
C ALA A 481 -36.27 -1.13 18.97
N ASP A 482 -36.07 -1.90 17.88
CA ASP A 482 -35.79 -3.34 17.99
C ASP A 482 -34.38 -3.56 18.57
N PRO A 483 -34.22 -4.23 19.72
CA PRO A 483 -32.91 -4.45 20.33
C PRO A 483 -31.90 -5.24 19.47
N TYR A 484 -32.38 -5.99 18.47
CA TYR A 484 -31.50 -6.71 17.53
C TYR A 484 -30.95 -5.82 16.42
N ASP A 485 -31.67 -4.75 16.06
CA ASP A 485 -31.24 -3.77 15.07
C ASP A 485 -30.49 -2.59 15.73
N ASP A 486 -30.92 -2.20 16.93
CA ASP A 486 -30.31 -1.17 17.78
C ASP A 486 -30.26 -1.64 19.24
N ALA A 487 -29.10 -2.17 19.64
CA ALA A 487 -28.89 -2.66 21.01
C ALA A 487 -28.84 -1.52 22.07
N GLY A 488 -28.81 -0.26 21.62
CA GLY A 488 -28.58 0.92 22.41
C GLY A 488 -27.10 1.16 22.73
N ALA A 489 -26.86 2.08 23.64
CA ALA A 489 -25.53 2.45 24.11
C ALA A 489 -25.32 1.98 25.54
N THR A 490 -24.13 1.49 25.87
CA THR A 490 -23.76 1.10 27.24
C THR A 490 -22.56 1.91 27.71
N GLN A 491 -22.72 2.59 28.84
CA GLN A 491 -21.64 3.25 29.56
C GLN A 491 -21.23 2.44 30.77
N TRP A 492 -19.96 2.08 30.80
CA TRP A 492 -19.34 1.44 31.96
C TRP A 492 -18.75 2.49 32.87
N PHE A 493 -18.93 2.37 34.18
CA PHE A 493 -18.28 3.27 35.12
C PHE A 493 -18.05 2.67 36.51
N VAL A 494 -17.01 3.12 37.20
CA VAL A 494 -16.79 2.92 38.63
C VAL A 494 -16.89 4.26 39.34
N LEU A 495 -17.62 4.31 40.45
CA LEU A 495 -17.72 5.51 41.29
C LEU A 495 -16.60 5.45 42.34
N THR A 496 -15.59 6.32 42.22
CA THR A 496 -14.39 6.25 43.07
C THR A 496 -13.74 7.61 43.27
N GLY A 497 -13.14 7.83 44.44
CA GLY A 497 -12.23 8.96 44.68
C GLY A 497 -10.79 8.67 44.25
N LEU A 498 -10.48 7.43 43.84
CA LEU A 498 -9.13 6.93 43.61
C LEU A 498 -8.77 6.92 42.12
N GLY A 499 -7.63 7.52 41.79
CA GLY A 499 -6.94 7.36 40.52
C GLY A 499 -5.81 6.34 40.65
N LEU A 500 -5.69 5.47 39.65
CA LEU A 500 -4.57 4.52 39.54
C LEU A 500 -3.72 4.82 38.30
N SER A 501 -2.43 4.65 38.44
CA SER A 501 -1.48 4.60 37.31
C SER A 501 -0.47 3.51 37.58
N THR A 502 -0.08 2.77 36.54
CA THR A 502 0.90 1.69 36.69
C THR A 502 2.02 1.81 35.68
N MET A 503 3.19 1.35 36.08
CA MET A 503 4.37 1.18 35.22
C MET A 503 4.93 -0.21 35.48
N SER A 504 5.29 -0.93 34.43
CA SER A 504 5.87 -2.28 34.53
C SER A 504 7.31 -2.24 34.03
N GLY A 505 8.22 -2.83 34.79
CA GLY A 505 9.64 -2.89 34.50
C GLY A 505 10.25 -4.24 34.92
N SER A 506 11.56 -4.38 34.69
CA SER A 506 12.35 -5.55 35.09
C SER A 506 12.39 -5.75 36.62
N ASP A 507 12.16 -4.69 37.38
CA ASP A 507 12.07 -4.64 38.84
C ASP A 507 10.64 -4.82 39.38
N GLY A 508 9.65 -5.03 38.52
CA GLY A 508 8.30 -5.41 38.92
C GLY A 508 7.22 -4.44 38.44
N LEU A 509 6.12 -4.36 39.20
CA LEU A 509 4.99 -3.50 38.89
C LEU A 509 4.89 -2.38 39.91
N HIS A 510 4.93 -1.15 39.41
CA HIS A 510 4.81 0.09 40.16
C HIS A 510 3.37 0.58 40.06
N VAL A 511 2.76 0.91 41.19
CA VAL A 511 1.39 1.45 41.24
C VAL A 511 1.42 2.79 41.98
N GLN A 512 0.88 3.82 41.34
CA GLN A 512 0.59 5.10 41.97
C GLN A 512 -0.90 5.19 42.26
N VAL A 513 -1.25 5.47 43.51
CA VAL A 513 -2.59 5.77 43.98
C VAL A 513 -2.67 7.25 44.34
N GLN A 514 -3.72 7.92 43.88
CA GLN A 514 -3.92 9.35 44.09
C GLN A 514 -5.40 9.67 44.21
N SER A 515 -5.72 10.78 44.86
CA SER A 515 -7.08 11.30 44.95
C SER A 515 -7.44 12.05 43.66
N LEU A 516 -8.60 11.74 43.09
CA LEU A 516 -9.14 12.45 41.91
C LEU A 516 -9.69 13.84 42.28
N ALA A 517 -9.98 14.08 43.56
CA ALA A 517 -10.54 15.36 44.00
C ALA A 517 -9.49 16.47 43.98
N ASP A 518 -8.30 16.20 44.50
CA ASP A 518 -7.22 17.17 44.71
C ASP A 518 -5.90 16.81 44.02
N ALA A 519 -5.86 15.71 43.25
CA ALA A 519 -4.67 15.19 42.57
C ALA A 519 -3.49 14.90 43.51
N LYS A 520 -3.73 14.73 44.82
CA LYS A 520 -2.68 14.44 45.81
C LYS A 520 -2.48 12.93 45.98
N PRO A 521 -1.28 12.49 46.38
CA PRO A 521 -1.05 11.08 46.69
C PRO A 521 -2.01 10.53 47.75
N GLN A 522 -2.53 9.32 47.53
CA GLN A 522 -3.43 8.66 48.47
C GLN A 522 -2.70 7.60 49.28
N ALA A 523 -2.43 7.89 50.56
CA ALA A 523 -1.85 6.94 51.50
C ALA A 523 -2.92 5.99 52.09
N GLY A 524 -2.48 4.79 52.50
CA GLY A 524 -3.30 3.84 53.26
C GLY A 524 -4.35 3.08 52.44
N ALA A 525 -4.27 3.10 51.11
CA ALA A 525 -5.16 2.32 50.25
C ALA A 525 -4.64 0.87 50.11
N ASP A 526 -5.51 -0.11 50.24
CA ASP A 526 -5.19 -1.52 50.01
C ASP A 526 -5.21 -1.82 48.51
N VAL A 527 -4.05 -2.14 47.95
CA VAL A 527 -3.85 -2.44 46.53
C VAL A 527 -3.57 -3.93 46.37
N SER A 528 -4.36 -4.61 45.55
CA SER A 528 -4.21 -6.05 45.28
C SER A 528 -3.91 -6.33 43.82
N LEU A 529 -2.90 -7.17 43.59
CA LEU A 529 -2.54 -7.72 42.28
C LEU A 529 -3.25 -9.06 42.08
N ILE A 530 -4.06 -9.16 41.03
CA ILE A 530 -4.90 -10.33 40.74
C ILE A 530 -4.45 -10.97 39.43
N SER A 531 -4.39 -12.30 39.41
CA SER A 531 -4.00 -13.10 38.25
C SER A 531 -5.15 -13.35 37.28
N SER A 532 -4.84 -13.86 36.09
CA SER A 532 -5.82 -14.30 35.09
C SER A 532 -6.73 -15.43 35.59
N ALA A 533 -6.35 -16.19 36.63
CA ALA A 533 -7.20 -17.21 37.25
C ALA A 533 -8.06 -16.67 38.41
N ASN A 534 -8.12 -15.35 38.59
CA ASN A 534 -8.83 -14.68 39.69
C ASN A 534 -8.24 -14.98 41.08
N GLU A 535 -6.94 -15.30 41.15
CA GLU A 535 -6.21 -15.46 42.41
C GLU A 535 -5.53 -14.15 42.79
N VAL A 536 -5.63 -13.75 44.07
CA VAL A 536 -4.89 -12.61 44.60
C VAL A 536 -3.43 -13.02 44.79
N LEU A 537 -2.54 -12.50 43.96
CA LEU A 537 -1.11 -12.78 44.00
C LEU A 537 -0.44 -12.10 45.20
N ALA A 538 -0.83 -10.86 45.50
CA ALA A 538 -0.39 -10.12 46.67
C ALA A 538 -1.31 -8.92 46.95
N THR A 539 -1.32 -8.47 48.20
CA THR A 539 -1.94 -7.21 48.64
C THR A 539 -0.90 -6.39 49.39
N GLN A 540 -0.85 -5.09 49.10
CA GLN A 540 0.03 -4.12 49.75
C GLN A 540 -0.73 -2.82 50.04
N THR A 541 -0.26 -2.05 51.00
CA THR A 541 -0.86 -0.76 51.37
C THR A 541 -0.03 0.39 50.80
N SER A 542 -0.68 1.40 50.21
CA SER A 542 0.01 2.57 49.66
C SER A 542 0.71 3.41 50.73
N ASP A 543 1.94 3.83 50.44
CA ASP A 543 2.75 4.65 51.35
C ASP A 543 2.30 6.13 51.38
N ALA A 544 3.03 6.98 52.11
CA ALA A 544 2.74 8.42 52.22
C ALA A 544 2.79 9.17 50.87
N SER A 545 3.51 8.63 49.88
CA SER A 545 3.57 9.12 48.50
C SER A 545 2.56 8.44 47.58
N GLY A 546 1.63 7.65 48.13
CA GLY A 546 0.61 6.91 47.40
C GLY A 546 1.18 5.76 46.57
N TYR A 547 2.38 5.30 46.86
CA TYR A 547 3.08 4.30 46.06
C TYR A 547 2.91 2.88 46.60
N VAL A 548 2.85 1.92 45.67
CA VAL A 548 2.93 0.49 45.94
C VAL A 548 3.87 -0.16 44.91
N HIS A 549 4.70 -1.11 45.35
CA HIS A 549 5.60 -1.85 44.49
C HIS A 549 5.40 -3.36 44.63
N PHE A 550 4.95 -4.02 43.57
CA PHE A 550 4.92 -5.47 43.52
C PHE A 550 6.23 -6.00 42.92
N ALA A 551 7.00 -6.71 43.75
CA ALA A 551 8.27 -7.30 43.37
C ALA A 551 8.14 -8.18 42.10
N PRO A 552 9.21 -8.31 41.29
CA PRO A 552 9.11 -8.90 39.96
C PRO A 552 8.79 -10.41 39.99
N GLY A 553 8.97 -11.08 41.13
CA GLY A 553 8.51 -12.46 41.33
C GLY A 553 7.00 -12.63 41.18
N LEU A 554 6.23 -11.60 41.54
CA LEU A 554 4.77 -11.60 41.45
C LEU A 554 4.26 -11.28 40.05
N THR A 555 5.09 -10.67 39.20
CA THR A 555 4.69 -10.21 37.86
C THR A 555 5.08 -11.19 36.74
N ARG A 556 5.94 -12.17 37.03
CA ARG A 556 6.44 -13.16 36.05
C ARG A 556 5.54 -14.38 35.82
N GLY A 557 4.39 -14.46 36.47
CA GLY A 557 3.45 -15.57 36.27
C GLY A 557 3.02 -15.69 34.80
N THR A 558 2.73 -16.91 34.35
CA THR A 558 2.26 -17.20 32.98
C THR A 558 0.93 -17.95 33.01
N GLY A 559 0.14 -17.86 31.94
CA GLY A 559 -1.17 -18.53 31.86
C GLY A 559 -2.10 -18.03 32.99
N GLY A 560 -2.73 -18.95 33.72
CA GLY A 560 -3.62 -18.58 34.84
C GLY A 560 -2.96 -17.76 35.94
N ALA A 561 -1.65 -17.91 36.16
CA ALA A 561 -0.91 -17.15 37.17
C ALA A 561 -0.42 -15.78 36.68
N ALA A 562 -0.64 -15.43 35.40
CA ALA A 562 -0.23 -14.15 34.84
C ALA A 562 -0.99 -13.00 35.50
N PRO A 563 -0.34 -11.85 35.83
CA PRO A 563 -1.04 -10.68 36.33
C PRO A 563 -2.07 -10.16 35.32
N ALA A 564 -3.28 -9.87 35.77
CA ALA A 564 -4.38 -9.43 34.91
C ALA A 564 -5.04 -8.13 35.38
N LEU A 565 -5.06 -7.86 36.68
CA LEU A 565 -5.87 -6.78 37.25
C LEU A 565 -5.23 -6.23 38.52
N ILE A 566 -5.15 -4.90 38.62
CA ILE A 566 -4.98 -4.20 39.90
C ILE A 566 -6.35 -3.80 40.42
N THR A 567 -6.56 -3.97 41.72
CA THR A 567 -7.67 -3.36 42.45
C THR A 567 -7.14 -2.51 43.58
N ALA A 568 -7.78 -1.39 43.88
CA ALA A 568 -7.45 -0.55 45.02
C ALA A 568 -8.70 -0.22 45.82
N ARG A 569 -8.58 -0.22 47.15
CA ARG A 569 -9.67 0.08 48.07
C ARG A 569 -9.23 1.05 49.16
N ALA A 570 -10.03 2.08 49.41
CA ALA A 570 -9.87 2.98 50.55
C ALA A 570 -11.14 2.93 51.42
N GLY A 571 -11.03 2.35 52.62
CA GLY A 571 -12.18 2.15 53.50
C GLY A 571 -13.25 1.21 52.92
N GLU A 572 -14.49 1.30 53.41
CA GLU A 572 -15.53 0.35 52.99
C GLU A 572 -16.20 0.68 51.66
N GLY A 573 -16.21 1.95 51.23
CA GLY A 573 -17.02 2.43 50.11
C GLY A 573 -16.28 2.85 48.84
N ASP A 574 -14.95 2.98 48.86
CA ASP A 574 -14.17 3.44 47.71
C ASP A 574 -13.35 2.31 47.10
N PHE A 575 -13.58 2.03 45.81
CA PHE A 575 -12.96 0.95 45.07
C PHE A 575 -12.71 1.39 43.63
N THR A 576 -11.56 1.00 43.09
CA THR A 576 -11.26 1.14 41.68
C THR A 576 -10.41 -0.03 41.19
N PHE A 577 -10.28 -0.15 39.87
CA PHE A 577 -9.47 -1.18 39.24
C PHE A 577 -8.78 -0.68 37.98
N LEU A 578 -7.69 -1.36 37.62
CA LEU A 578 -6.96 -1.14 36.38
C LEU A 578 -6.61 -2.49 35.75
N PRO A 579 -7.17 -2.83 34.58
CA PRO A 579 -6.74 -4.00 33.80
C PRO A 579 -5.27 -3.87 33.40
N LEU A 580 -4.50 -4.95 33.49
CA LEU A 580 -3.09 -5.01 33.09
C LEU A 580 -2.88 -5.68 31.71
N ASN A 581 -3.93 -6.28 31.17
CA ASN A 581 -3.95 -7.00 29.90
C ASN A 581 -4.44 -6.13 28.73
N ASP A 582 -4.96 -4.94 28.99
CA ASP A 582 -5.26 -3.94 27.96
C ASP A 582 -3.95 -3.41 27.36
N ALA A 583 -4.04 -2.87 26.14
CA ALA A 583 -2.91 -2.18 25.53
C ALA A 583 -2.44 -1.04 26.44
N ALA A 584 -1.12 -0.95 26.65
CA ALA A 584 -0.52 0.19 27.32
C ALA A 584 -0.81 1.49 26.54
N PHE A 585 -0.65 2.63 27.21
CA PHE A 585 -0.77 3.92 26.54
C PHE A 585 0.24 4.01 25.40
N ASP A 586 -0.23 4.32 24.19
CA ASP A 586 0.63 4.44 23.02
C ASP A 586 1.50 5.70 23.11
N LEU A 587 2.79 5.53 22.91
CA LEU A 587 3.82 6.58 22.97
C LEU A 587 4.56 6.71 21.64
N SER A 588 4.09 6.05 20.57
CA SER A 588 4.74 6.03 19.26
C SER A 588 4.85 7.42 18.61
N ASP A 589 3.91 8.32 18.92
CA ASP A 589 3.89 9.74 18.56
C ASP A 589 4.89 10.61 19.37
N ARG A 590 5.67 9.99 20.27
CA ARG A 590 6.57 10.68 21.23
C ARG A 590 7.98 10.09 21.24
N GLY A 591 8.43 9.49 20.14
CA GLY A 591 9.85 9.18 19.92
C GLY A 591 10.41 7.98 20.69
N VAL A 592 9.59 6.97 21.02
CA VAL A 592 10.02 5.76 21.76
C VAL A 592 10.64 4.65 20.89
N SER A 593 11.06 4.97 19.66
CA SER A 593 11.66 3.99 18.75
C SER A 593 13.09 3.63 19.18
N GLY A 594 13.51 2.38 18.94
CA GLY A 594 14.86 1.93 19.30
C GLY A 594 14.96 0.44 19.61
N ARG A 595 16.12 0.02 20.10
CA ARG A 595 16.35 -1.34 20.57
C ARG A 595 15.49 -1.59 21.83
N PRO A 596 14.72 -2.69 21.90
CA PRO A 596 14.00 -3.06 23.12
C PRO A 596 14.96 -3.10 24.32
N ALA A 597 14.50 -2.58 25.45
CA ALA A 597 15.31 -2.57 26.66
C ALA A 597 15.70 -4.01 27.04
N PRO A 598 16.99 -4.32 27.24
CA PRO A 598 17.40 -5.65 27.60
C PRO A 598 16.88 -6.01 29.00
N GLY A 599 16.67 -7.31 29.24
CA GLY A 599 16.38 -7.84 30.56
C GLY A 599 17.58 -7.69 31.52
N PRO A 600 17.63 -8.48 32.62
CA PRO A 600 18.75 -8.40 33.58
C PRO A 600 20.11 -8.82 32.98
N VAL A 601 20.11 -9.46 31.81
CA VAL A 601 21.31 -9.82 31.05
C VAL A 601 21.14 -9.27 29.64
N ASP A 602 21.99 -8.32 29.28
CA ASP A 602 22.16 -7.86 27.90
C ASP A 602 23.30 -8.65 27.24
N VAL A 603 23.05 -9.21 26.05
CA VAL A 603 24.08 -9.88 25.26
C VAL A 603 24.27 -9.15 23.94
N PHE A 604 25.40 -8.46 23.80
CA PHE A 604 25.85 -7.99 22.50
C PHE A 604 26.37 -9.19 21.69
N LEU A 605 25.89 -9.36 20.46
CA LEU A 605 26.19 -10.51 19.61
C LEU A 605 26.75 -10.08 18.26
N ALA A 606 28.02 -10.42 18.02
CA ALA A 606 28.71 -10.17 16.77
C ALA A 606 29.29 -11.45 16.15
N THR A 607 29.37 -11.46 14.84
CA THR A 607 30.06 -12.48 14.05
C THR A 607 31.20 -11.80 13.29
N THR A 608 32.20 -12.57 12.87
CA THR A 608 33.28 -12.03 12.02
C THR A 608 32.76 -11.50 10.68
N ARG A 609 31.65 -12.05 10.18
CA ARG A 609 30.96 -11.67 8.94
C ARG A 609 29.50 -12.12 8.93
N GLY A 610 28.71 -11.66 7.97
CA GLY A 610 27.29 -12.03 7.82
C GLY A 610 27.02 -13.32 7.03
N ALA A 611 28.00 -13.87 6.30
CA ALA A 611 27.84 -15.04 5.44
C ALA A 611 29.02 -16.04 5.56
N PHE A 612 28.73 -17.35 5.46
CA PHE A 612 29.66 -18.46 5.62
C PHE A 612 29.40 -19.57 4.57
N ARG A 613 30.39 -20.40 4.26
CA ARG A 613 30.25 -21.60 3.42
C ARG A 613 29.94 -22.83 4.26
N ALA A 614 29.28 -23.81 3.65
CA ALA A 614 29.19 -25.13 4.25
C ALA A 614 30.60 -25.72 4.47
N GLY A 615 30.88 -26.20 5.69
CA GLY A 615 32.22 -26.66 6.06
C GLY A 615 33.04 -25.63 6.84
N GLU A 616 32.64 -24.36 6.84
CA GLU A 616 33.33 -23.32 7.61
C GLU A 616 32.87 -23.27 9.06
N THR A 617 33.68 -22.60 9.88
CA THR A 617 33.38 -22.31 11.28
C THR A 617 32.86 -20.89 11.42
N VAL A 618 31.66 -20.76 11.99
CA VAL A 618 31.07 -19.48 12.35
C VAL A 618 31.69 -19.03 13.68
N HIS A 619 32.51 -17.99 13.62
CA HIS A 619 33.09 -17.36 14.81
C HIS A 619 32.16 -16.28 15.36
N VAL A 620 31.80 -16.44 16.62
CA VAL A 620 30.84 -15.59 17.33
C VAL A 620 31.53 -14.96 18.53
N THR A 621 31.36 -13.66 18.70
CA THR A 621 31.69 -12.93 19.92
C THR A 621 30.40 -12.52 20.60
N ALA A 622 30.23 -12.90 21.86
CA ALA A 622 29.12 -12.48 22.70
C ALA A 622 29.65 -11.75 23.94
N LEU A 623 29.12 -10.58 24.25
CA LEU A 623 29.46 -9.82 25.46
C LEU A 623 28.24 -9.77 26.37
N ALA A 624 28.30 -10.48 27.50
CA ALA A 624 27.30 -10.43 28.56
C ALA A 624 27.53 -9.20 29.43
N ARG A 625 26.51 -8.36 29.54
CA ARG A 625 26.49 -7.14 30.33
C ARG A 625 25.24 -7.06 31.19
N ASP A 626 25.34 -6.39 32.33
CA ASP A 626 24.17 -5.99 33.10
C ASP A 626 23.54 -4.70 32.53
N SER A 627 22.48 -4.21 33.18
CA SER A 627 21.81 -2.96 32.77
C SER A 627 22.67 -1.70 32.90
N LYS A 628 23.83 -1.77 33.56
CA LYS A 628 24.82 -0.68 33.71
C LYS A 628 26.00 -0.81 32.74
N ALA A 629 25.86 -1.70 31.75
CA ALA A 629 26.90 -2.07 30.81
C ALA A 629 28.18 -2.63 31.47
N GLN A 630 28.08 -3.17 32.70
CA GLN A 630 29.19 -3.84 33.38
C GLN A 630 29.26 -5.31 32.98
N ALA A 631 30.48 -5.86 32.98
CA ALA A 631 30.70 -7.27 32.69
C ALA A 631 30.00 -8.19 33.71
N ILE A 632 29.24 -9.18 33.22
CA ILE A 632 28.73 -10.26 34.06
C ILE A 632 29.72 -11.42 34.00
N ASP A 633 30.51 -11.59 35.06
CA ASP A 633 31.48 -12.67 35.16
C ASP A 633 30.83 -13.99 35.61
N GLY A 634 31.36 -15.11 35.09
CA GLY A 634 30.94 -16.45 35.49
C GLY A 634 29.56 -16.90 35.00
N LEU A 635 28.83 -16.09 34.21
CA LEU A 635 27.57 -16.48 33.59
C LEU A 635 27.83 -17.44 32.41
N PRO A 636 27.41 -18.71 32.46
CA PRO A 636 27.56 -19.60 31.31
C PRO A 636 26.63 -19.16 30.17
N LEU A 637 27.17 -19.08 28.96
CA LEU A 637 26.39 -18.84 27.75
C LEU A 637 26.49 -20.03 26.80
N THR A 638 25.36 -20.44 26.24
CA THR A 638 25.28 -21.46 25.20
C THR A 638 24.85 -20.82 23.89
N ALA A 639 25.70 -20.91 22.88
CA ALA A 639 25.36 -20.54 21.52
C ALA A 639 24.78 -21.77 20.80
N ILE A 640 23.60 -21.62 20.22
CA ILE A 640 22.87 -22.63 19.46
C ILE A 640 22.79 -22.14 18.03
N LEU A 641 23.25 -22.96 17.09
CA LEU A 641 23.15 -22.69 15.66
C LEU A 641 21.95 -23.47 15.11
N LEU A 642 20.97 -22.74 14.59
CA LEU A 642 19.74 -23.26 14.00
C LEU A 642 19.82 -23.19 12.47
N ARG A 643 19.40 -24.27 11.80
CA ARG A 643 19.27 -24.37 10.35
C ARG A 643 18.10 -23.51 9.83
N PRO A 644 17.96 -23.34 8.50
CA PRO A 644 16.86 -22.58 7.91
C PRO A 644 15.46 -23.13 8.21
N ASP A 645 15.35 -24.45 8.46
CA ASP A 645 14.11 -25.10 8.88
C ASP A 645 13.80 -24.93 10.38
N GLY A 646 14.60 -24.16 11.11
CA GLY A 646 14.46 -23.92 12.54
C GLY A 646 14.99 -25.05 13.43
N VAL A 647 15.52 -26.14 12.85
CA VAL A 647 16.08 -27.26 13.61
C VAL A 647 17.50 -26.93 14.07
N GLU A 648 17.81 -27.29 15.32
CA GLU A 648 19.16 -27.17 15.86
C GLU A 648 20.18 -28.02 15.10
N TYR A 649 21.28 -27.38 14.69
CA TYR A 649 22.41 -28.02 14.05
C TYR A 649 23.50 -28.40 15.06
N THR A 650 23.91 -27.44 15.88
CA THR A 650 24.92 -27.64 16.91
C THR A 650 24.71 -26.64 18.04
N ARG A 651 25.24 -26.97 19.22
CA ARG A 651 25.31 -26.06 20.36
C ARG A 651 26.69 -26.12 20.99
N GLN A 652 27.16 -24.99 21.49
CA GLN A 652 28.41 -24.89 22.25
C GLN A 652 28.19 -24.04 23.48
N THR A 653 28.65 -24.52 24.64
CA THR A 653 28.57 -23.81 25.91
C THR A 653 29.94 -23.28 26.31
N SER A 654 29.99 -21.99 26.63
CA SER A 654 31.11 -21.33 27.29
C SER A 654 30.77 -21.25 28.78
N ALA A 655 31.45 -22.07 29.60
CA ALA A 655 31.13 -22.22 31.02
C ALA A 655 31.45 -20.98 31.86
N ALA A 656 32.47 -20.21 31.48
CA ALA A 656 32.81 -18.93 32.09
C ALA A 656 33.46 -18.01 31.04
N GLY A 657 32.86 -16.85 30.82
CA GLY A 657 33.44 -15.79 29.99
C GLY A 657 34.53 -15.03 30.75
N HIS A 658 35.37 -14.29 30.01
CA HIS A 658 36.37 -13.39 30.59
C HIS A 658 35.88 -11.94 30.47
N GLN A 659 35.66 -11.26 31.60
CA GLN A 659 35.04 -9.93 31.64
C GLN A 659 33.70 -9.92 30.87
N GLY A 660 32.88 -10.94 31.13
CA GLY A 660 31.61 -11.21 30.42
C GLY A 660 31.76 -11.49 28.91
N GLY A 661 32.98 -11.62 28.39
CA GLY A 661 33.23 -11.94 26.98
C GLY A 661 33.26 -13.45 26.72
N HIS A 662 32.53 -13.89 25.70
CA HIS A 662 32.44 -15.27 25.26
C HIS A 662 32.75 -15.36 23.77
N VAL A 663 33.49 -16.39 23.39
CA VAL A 663 33.78 -16.71 21.98
C VAL A 663 33.30 -18.12 21.68
N PHE A 664 32.60 -18.28 20.55
CA PHE A 664 32.14 -19.56 20.06
C PHE A 664 32.68 -19.83 18.66
N ALA A 665 32.87 -21.12 18.36
CA ALA A 665 33.36 -21.63 17.10
C ALA A 665 32.38 -22.71 16.62
N LEU A 666 31.31 -22.27 15.95
CA LEU A 666 30.21 -23.15 15.54
C LEU A 666 30.53 -23.70 14.14
N ALA A 667 31.14 -24.88 14.10
CA ALA A 667 31.52 -25.55 12.86
C ALA A 667 30.29 -26.06 12.09
N THR A 668 30.24 -25.79 10.78
CA THR A 668 29.29 -26.41 9.87
C THR A 668 29.98 -27.54 9.10
N GLY A 669 29.25 -28.61 8.79
CA GLY A 669 29.74 -29.68 7.92
C GLY A 669 29.61 -29.32 6.44
N PRO A 670 30.35 -29.99 5.53
CA PRO A 670 30.27 -29.72 4.09
C PRO A 670 28.88 -30.00 3.48
N ALA A 671 28.08 -30.86 4.13
CA ALA A 671 26.71 -31.17 3.74
C ALA A 671 25.66 -30.28 4.44
N ALA A 672 26.06 -29.21 5.14
CA ALA A 672 25.13 -28.30 5.81
C ALA A 672 24.18 -27.63 4.79
N PRO A 673 22.87 -27.53 5.07
CA PRO A 673 21.92 -26.92 4.13
C PRO A 673 22.20 -25.43 3.94
N ARG A 674 21.84 -24.92 2.75
CA ARG A 674 22.05 -23.53 2.37
C ARG A 674 20.85 -22.67 2.79
N GLY A 675 21.06 -21.38 2.98
CA GLY A 675 20.02 -20.40 3.29
C GLY A 675 20.31 -19.60 4.55
N THR A 676 19.26 -18.99 5.11
CA THR A 676 19.35 -18.17 6.32
C THR A 676 19.35 -19.03 7.56
N TRP A 677 20.45 -19.00 8.30
CA TRP A 677 20.61 -19.66 9.58
C TRP A 677 20.46 -18.66 10.72
N ARG A 678 20.16 -19.15 11.92
CA ARG A 678 19.99 -18.31 13.11
C ARG A 678 20.90 -18.77 14.23
N ILE A 679 21.63 -17.82 14.81
CA ILE A 679 22.37 -18.03 16.05
C ILE A 679 21.47 -17.56 17.19
N GLU A 680 21.33 -18.37 18.23
CA GLU A 680 20.69 -18.01 19.48
C GLU A 680 21.69 -18.16 20.62
N VAL A 681 21.83 -17.14 21.46
CA VAL A 681 22.64 -17.22 22.67
C VAL A 681 21.73 -17.27 23.88
N LYS A 682 21.90 -18.30 24.71
CA LYS A 682 21.05 -18.59 25.88
C LYS A 682 21.89 -18.79 27.14
N SER A 683 21.42 -18.30 28.28
CA SER A 683 21.91 -18.74 29.59
C SER A 683 21.12 -19.95 30.14
N ASP A 684 19.83 -20.03 29.82
CA ASP A 684 18.95 -21.18 30.06
C ASP A 684 18.41 -21.72 28.74
N LEU A 685 18.65 -23.00 28.47
CA LEU A 685 18.23 -23.68 27.25
C LEU A 685 16.72 -23.72 27.04
N LYS A 686 15.94 -23.65 28.12
CA LYS A 686 14.46 -23.64 28.07
C LYS A 686 13.88 -22.23 27.96
N ALA A 687 14.69 -21.20 28.18
CA ALA A 687 14.27 -19.80 28.07
C ALA A 687 14.40 -19.28 26.63
N PRO A 688 13.75 -18.14 26.32
CA PRO A 688 14.03 -17.38 25.10
C PRO A 688 15.52 -17.00 24.97
N ALA A 689 15.98 -16.73 23.75
CA ALA A 689 17.34 -16.29 23.52
C ALA A 689 17.59 -14.89 24.09
N LEU A 690 18.74 -14.70 24.76
CA LEU A 690 19.19 -13.39 25.24
C LEU A 690 19.60 -12.50 24.06
N ALA A 691 20.15 -13.11 23.02
CA ALA A 691 20.44 -12.46 21.76
C ALA A 691 20.25 -13.43 20.60
N SER A 692 19.82 -12.91 19.45
CA SER A 692 19.75 -13.67 18.21
C SER A 692 20.31 -12.88 17.06
N ARG A 693 20.95 -13.57 16.12
CA ARG A 693 21.48 -13.00 14.89
C ARG A 693 21.29 -13.96 13.74
N GLN A 694 20.83 -13.45 12.60
CA GLN A 694 20.78 -14.21 11.36
C GLN A 694 22.14 -14.16 10.68
N ILE A 695 22.53 -15.30 10.09
CA ILE A 695 23.68 -15.42 9.20
C ILE A 695 23.25 -16.18 7.95
N LEU A 696 23.99 -16.02 6.87
CA LEU A 696 23.76 -16.75 5.64
C LEU A 696 24.78 -17.90 5.55
N VAL A 697 24.34 -19.14 5.37
CA VAL A 697 25.24 -20.25 4.99
C VAL A 697 24.95 -20.59 3.54
N GLU A 698 25.89 -20.28 2.66
CA GLU A 698 25.74 -20.43 1.22
C GLU A 698 27.07 -20.85 0.61
N ASP A 699 27.03 -21.50 -0.54
CA ASP A 699 28.23 -21.73 -1.33
C ASP A 699 28.62 -20.42 -2.03
N PHE A 700 29.12 -19.43 -1.27
CA PHE A 700 29.61 -18.20 -1.86
C PHE A 700 31.00 -18.44 -2.43
N LEU A 701 31.16 -18.58 -3.75
CA LEU A 701 32.49 -18.48 -4.33
C LEU A 701 33.02 -17.05 -4.11
N PRO A 702 34.33 -16.85 -3.89
CA PRO A 702 34.88 -15.50 -4.03
C PRO A 702 34.48 -14.98 -5.40
N GLU A 703 34.22 -13.68 -5.54
CA GLU A 703 34.03 -13.10 -6.87
C GLU A 703 35.24 -13.52 -7.71
N ARG A 704 35.00 -14.17 -8.85
CA ARG A 704 36.05 -14.55 -9.81
C ARG A 704 36.14 -13.55 -10.94
N ILE A 705 35.11 -12.72 -11.06
CA ILE A 705 34.87 -11.72 -12.09
C ILE A 705 34.82 -10.38 -11.36
N ASP A 706 35.35 -9.34 -11.98
CA ASP A 706 34.96 -7.97 -11.70
C ASP A 706 34.40 -7.37 -12.98
N PHE A 707 33.45 -6.45 -12.84
CA PHE A 707 32.92 -5.76 -14.02
C PHE A 707 32.59 -4.31 -13.69
N THR A 708 32.79 -3.47 -14.70
CA THR A 708 32.33 -2.10 -14.71
C THR A 708 31.15 -1.97 -15.65
N GLN A 709 30.22 -1.08 -15.31
CA GLN A 709 29.06 -0.76 -16.14
C GLN A 709 28.90 0.75 -16.25
N GLN A 710 28.45 1.22 -17.41
CA GLN A 710 28.06 2.59 -17.67
C GLN A 710 26.78 2.60 -18.50
N VAL A 711 25.98 3.67 -18.38
CA VAL A 711 24.79 3.85 -19.20
C VAL A 711 25.05 4.97 -20.19
N ALA A 712 25.22 4.62 -21.47
CA ALA A 712 25.63 5.56 -22.51
C ALA A 712 24.63 6.72 -22.70
N ASN A 713 23.35 6.47 -22.42
CA ASN A 713 22.25 7.42 -22.58
C ASN A 713 21.61 7.86 -21.25
N ALA A 714 22.37 7.84 -20.14
CA ALA A 714 21.87 8.16 -18.79
C ALA A 714 21.10 9.50 -18.71
N ASP A 715 21.59 10.54 -19.39
CA ASP A 715 20.98 11.88 -19.35
C ASP A 715 19.65 11.97 -20.12
N ALA A 716 19.31 10.98 -20.95
CA ALA A 716 18.14 10.97 -21.83
C ALA A 716 17.10 9.92 -21.45
N LEU A 717 17.23 9.30 -20.27
CA LEU A 717 16.32 8.26 -19.81
C LEU A 717 14.91 8.83 -19.54
N GLN A 718 13.90 8.10 -20.01
CA GLN A 718 12.49 8.39 -19.82
C GLN A 718 11.71 7.08 -19.63
N PRO A 719 10.53 7.09 -19.00
CA PRO A 719 9.68 5.90 -18.86
C PRO A 719 9.43 5.22 -20.20
N GLY A 720 9.53 3.88 -20.23
CA GLY A 720 9.42 3.08 -21.46
C GLY A 720 10.59 3.22 -22.45
N GLY A 721 11.57 4.09 -22.18
CA GLY A 721 12.74 4.30 -23.01
C GLY A 721 13.75 3.15 -22.92
N ALA A 722 14.55 3.00 -23.98
CA ALA A 722 15.67 2.05 -23.99
C ALA A 722 16.81 2.56 -23.09
N VAL A 723 17.48 1.62 -22.42
CA VAL A 723 18.68 1.84 -21.62
C VAL A 723 19.82 1.06 -22.27
N GLN A 724 20.87 1.76 -22.68
CA GLN A 724 22.06 1.13 -23.27
C GLN A 724 23.13 1.00 -22.19
N ILE A 725 23.36 -0.23 -21.75
CA ILE A 725 24.32 -0.55 -20.69
C ILE A 725 25.59 -1.07 -21.35
N ASP A 726 26.67 -0.30 -21.26
CA ASP A 726 28.01 -0.73 -21.66
C ASP A 726 28.66 -1.43 -20.47
N LEU A 727 29.05 -2.69 -20.67
CA LEU A 727 29.61 -3.54 -19.63
C LEU A 727 30.97 -4.07 -20.08
N GLN A 728 31.95 -4.01 -19.18
CA GLN A 728 33.26 -4.64 -19.35
C GLN A 728 33.49 -5.56 -18.16
N ALA A 729 33.67 -6.86 -18.42
CA ALA A 729 33.93 -7.87 -17.41
C ALA A 729 35.32 -8.51 -17.60
N ASP A 730 36.03 -8.68 -16.50
CA ASP A 730 37.34 -9.31 -16.44
C ASP A 730 37.35 -10.34 -15.32
N TYR A 731 38.07 -11.44 -15.52
CA TYR A 731 38.39 -12.32 -14.40
C TYR A 731 39.42 -11.63 -13.50
N LEU A 732 39.31 -11.81 -12.18
CA LEU A 732 40.24 -11.21 -11.20
C LEU A 732 41.72 -11.61 -11.38
N PHE A 733 42.01 -12.67 -12.16
CA PHE A 733 43.37 -13.05 -12.54
C PHE A 733 43.88 -12.34 -13.82
N GLY A 734 43.12 -11.37 -14.34
CA GLY A 734 43.53 -10.43 -15.40
C GLY A 734 43.20 -10.85 -16.83
N ALA A 735 42.44 -11.93 -17.05
CA ALA A 735 41.98 -12.30 -18.39
C ALA A 735 40.58 -11.73 -18.68
N PRO A 736 40.26 -11.36 -19.93
CA PRO A 736 38.92 -10.93 -20.30
C PRO A 736 37.86 -11.98 -19.98
N GLY A 737 36.74 -11.53 -19.39
CA GLY A 737 35.63 -12.39 -19.01
C GLY A 737 34.74 -12.72 -20.20
N ALA A 738 35.19 -13.58 -21.12
CA ALA A 738 34.44 -13.93 -22.33
C ALA A 738 33.31 -14.96 -22.09
N GLY A 739 32.17 -14.79 -22.76
CA GLY A 739 31.02 -15.70 -22.70
C GLY A 739 30.29 -15.71 -21.36
N LEU A 740 30.40 -14.64 -20.57
CA LEU A 740 29.73 -14.50 -19.27
C LEU A 740 28.30 -14.01 -19.46
N LYS A 741 27.35 -14.66 -18.80
CA LYS A 741 25.93 -14.30 -18.87
C LYS A 741 25.67 -13.03 -18.08
N VAL A 742 24.94 -12.10 -18.69
CA VAL A 742 24.50 -10.86 -18.06
C VAL A 742 22.98 -10.87 -17.90
N GLU A 743 22.52 -10.53 -16.70
CA GLU A 743 21.11 -10.32 -16.37
C GLU A 743 20.95 -9.19 -15.36
N GLY A 744 19.74 -8.68 -15.15
CA GLY A 744 19.52 -7.61 -14.18
C GLY A 744 18.09 -7.09 -14.16
N SER A 745 17.91 -5.99 -13.45
CA SER A 745 16.63 -5.29 -13.36
C SER A 745 16.79 -3.79 -13.24
N LEU A 746 15.79 -3.06 -13.73
CA LEU A 746 15.63 -1.62 -13.61
C LEU A 746 14.38 -1.34 -12.77
N ARG A 747 14.56 -0.80 -11.57
CA ARG A 747 13.47 -0.43 -10.66
C ARG A 747 13.24 1.08 -10.70
N LEU A 748 12.10 1.50 -11.22
CA LEU A 748 11.70 2.91 -11.33
C LEU A 748 10.90 3.33 -10.09
N THR A 749 11.28 4.45 -9.48
CA THR A 749 10.66 5.03 -8.28
C THR A 749 10.45 6.53 -8.44
N ALA A 750 9.46 7.09 -7.73
CA ALA A 750 9.29 8.54 -7.64
C ALA A 750 10.17 9.14 -6.54
N ALA A 751 10.79 10.27 -6.83
CA ALA A 751 11.53 11.08 -5.87
C ALA A 751 10.74 12.35 -5.52
N SER A 752 10.91 12.84 -4.29
CA SER A 752 10.29 14.10 -3.85
C SER A 752 11.28 15.27 -3.79
N THR A 753 12.56 15.03 -4.07
CA THR A 753 13.65 16.02 -3.98
C THR A 753 14.62 15.85 -5.14
N LEU A 754 15.32 16.93 -5.48
CA LEU A 754 16.39 16.95 -6.48
C LEU A 754 17.61 17.63 -5.89
N GLU A 755 18.80 17.04 -6.03
CA GLU A 755 20.05 17.62 -5.52
C GLU A 755 20.33 19.02 -6.09
N GLN A 756 19.97 19.24 -7.36
CA GLN A 756 20.12 20.53 -8.04
C GLN A 756 19.20 21.64 -7.47
N TRP A 757 18.16 21.26 -6.72
CA TRP A 757 17.14 22.15 -6.16
C TRP A 757 16.96 21.92 -4.64
N PRO A 758 17.96 22.25 -3.81
CA PRO A 758 17.94 21.95 -2.38
C PRO A 758 16.82 22.70 -1.65
N GLY A 759 16.07 21.94 -0.84
CA GLY A 759 14.92 22.41 -0.06
C GLY A 759 13.60 22.46 -0.83
N PHE A 760 13.60 22.20 -2.15
CA PHE A 760 12.35 22.04 -2.89
C PHE A 760 11.79 20.62 -2.72
N ARG A 761 10.47 20.54 -2.55
CA ARG A 761 9.70 19.31 -2.66
C ARG A 761 8.89 19.32 -3.95
N PHE A 762 8.95 18.23 -4.71
CA PHE A 762 8.30 18.12 -6.02
C PHE A 762 7.10 17.18 -6.00
N GLY A 763 6.06 17.56 -6.77
CA GLY A 763 4.79 16.85 -6.83
C GLY A 763 3.97 16.96 -5.54
N ARG A 764 2.89 16.20 -5.43
CA ARG A 764 2.03 16.22 -4.24
C ARG A 764 2.55 15.32 -3.12
N TYR A 765 2.45 15.78 -1.88
CA TYR A 765 2.77 14.96 -0.70
C TYR A 765 1.83 13.75 -0.54
N ASP A 766 0.57 13.88 -0.97
CA ASP A 766 -0.50 12.88 -0.83
C ASP A 766 -0.69 11.99 -2.07
N GLU A 767 0.18 12.11 -3.08
CA GLU A 767 0.16 11.24 -4.27
C GLU A 767 0.68 9.84 -3.93
N ALA A 768 -0.12 8.81 -4.25
CA ALA A 768 0.28 7.43 -4.11
C ALA A 768 1.41 7.08 -5.08
N SER A 769 2.46 6.41 -4.59
CA SER A 769 3.59 6.01 -5.41
C SER A 769 3.77 4.50 -5.38
N SER A 770 3.89 3.88 -6.56
CA SER A 770 4.15 2.44 -6.69
C SER A 770 5.37 2.17 -7.56
N ALA A 771 6.41 1.56 -6.97
CA ALA A 771 7.64 1.25 -7.70
C ALA A 771 7.38 0.23 -8.81
N GLN A 772 7.92 0.48 -9.99
CA GLN A 772 7.79 -0.41 -11.16
C GLN A 772 9.14 -1.09 -11.43
N THR A 773 9.16 -2.33 -11.91
CA THR A 773 10.41 -3.06 -12.17
C THR A 773 10.33 -3.82 -13.49
N GLU A 774 11.34 -3.64 -14.33
CA GLU A 774 11.58 -4.43 -15.54
C GLU A 774 12.86 -5.25 -15.39
N TYR A 775 12.90 -6.41 -16.03
CA TYR A 775 14.05 -7.32 -15.99
C TYR A 775 14.68 -7.43 -17.38
N PHE A 776 15.99 -7.58 -17.43
CA PHE A 776 16.73 -7.84 -18.67
C PHE A 776 17.67 -9.03 -18.47
N GLY A 777 18.05 -9.68 -19.57
CA GLY A 777 19.02 -10.76 -19.55
C GLY A 777 19.04 -11.58 -20.83
N GLY A 778 19.97 -12.54 -20.90
CA GLY A 778 20.14 -13.41 -22.06
C GLY A 778 21.28 -13.01 -23.01
N GLU A 779 22.00 -11.94 -22.69
CA GLU A 779 23.23 -11.55 -23.38
C GLU A 779 24.47 -12.19 -22.74
N GLU A 780 25.50 -12.36 -23.55
CA GLU A 780 26.80 -12.86 -23.13
C GLU A 780 27.90 -11.88 -23.53
N THR A 781 28.93 -11.74 -22.70
CA THR A 781 30.11 -10.94 -23.03
C THR A 781 30.86 -11.53 -24.22
N GLY A 782 31.40 -10.66 -25.08
CA GLY A 782 32.23 -11.01 -26.22
C GLY A 782 33.59 -11.59 -25.82
N THR A 783 34.41 -11.92 -26.81
CA THR A 783 35.74 -12.53 -26.59
C THR A 783 36.72 -11.63 -25.83
N ASP A 784 36.46 -10.34 -25.77
CA ASP A 784 37.22 -9.31 -25.04
C ASP A 784 36.58 -8.90 -23.70
N GLY A 785 35.53 -9.61 -23.26
CA GLY A 785 34.83 -9.34 -22.01
C GLY A 785 33.82 -8.18 -22.09
N SER A 786 33.64 -7.56 -23.26
CA SER A 786 32.68 -6.46 -23.45
C SER A 786 31.27 -6.97 -23.75
N ALA A 787 30.24 -6.25 -23.29
CA ALA A 787 28.84 -6.46 -23.67
C ALA A 787 28.12 -5.11 -23.77
N VAL A 788 27.16 -5.01 -24.68
CA VAL A 788 26.27 -3.84 -24.82
C VAL A 788 24.85 -4.33 -24.66
N ILE A 789 24.30 -4.16 -23.47
CA ILE A 789 22.98 -4.66 -23.11
C ILE A 789 21.91 -3.63 -23.43
N ALA A 790 20.93 -4.03 -24.23
CA ALA A 790 19.72 -3.25 -24.47
C ALA A 790 18.63 -3.63 -23.45
N ALA A 791 18.44 -2.77 -22.45
CA ALA A 791 17.34 -2.90 -21.48
C ALA A 791 16.26 -1.84 -21.74
N SER A 792 15.13 -1.93 -21.04
CA SER A 792 14.06 -0.93 -21.10
C SER A 792 13.62 -0.53 -19.69
N LEU A 793 13.35 0.76 -19.50
CA LEU A 793 12.66 1.22 -18.29
C LEU A 793 11.19 0.79 -18.32
N PRO A 794 10.56 0.55 -17.15
CA PRO A 794 9.11 0.38 -17.08
C PRO A 794 8.38 1.55 -17.76
N ALA A 795 7.35 1.24 -18.55
CA ALA A 795 6.54 2.26 -19.22
C ALA A 795 5.58 2.97 -18.25
N ALA A 796 5.13 2.28 -17.20
CA ALA A 796 4.27 2.85 -16.18
C ALA A 796 5.07 3.76 -15.24
N THR A 797 4.58 4.97 -15.00
CA THR A 797 5.17 5.93 -14.07
C THR A 797 4.77 5.63 -12.62
N PRO A 798 5.73 5.60 -11.66
CA PRO A 798 5.42 5.33 -10.26
C PRO A 798 4.48 6.34 -9.60
N ALA A 799 4.57 7.61 -9.99
CA ALA A 799 3.71 8.72 -9.57
C ALA A 799 3.77 9.83 -10.63
N GLU A 800 2.66 10.52 -10.83
CA GLU A 800 2.60 11.69 -11.73
C GLU A 800 3.15 12.95 -11.05
N GLY A 801 3.64 13.90 -11.85
CA GLY A 801 4.13 15.20 -11.35
C GLY A 801 5.37 15.14 -10.44
N LYS A 802 6.04 13.98 -10.33
CA LYS A 802 7.24 13.79 -9.52
C LYS A 802 8.47 13.46 -10.39
N PRO A 803 9.66 13.94 -10.02
CA PRO A 803 10.92 13.44 -10.56
C PRO A 803 11.06 11.93 -10.36
N LEU A 804 11.80 11.27 -11.24
CA LEU A 804 11.94 9.81 -11.24
C LEU A 804 13.40 9.39 -11.05
N LEU A 805 13.59 8.28 -10.34
CA LEU A 805 14.88 7.61 -10.14
C LEU A 805 14.76 6.15 -10.54
N ALA A 806 15.70 5.67 -11.34
CA ALA A 806 15.85 4.25 -11.66
C ALA A 806 17.05 3.65 -10.92
N THR A 807 16.81 2.56 -10.20
CA THR A 807 17.90 1.72 -9.67
C THR A 807 18.20 0.62 -10.67
N LEU A 808 19.35 0.69 -11.34
CA LEU A 808 19.88 -0.37 -12.19
C LEU A 808 20.63 -1.38 -11.31
N THR A 809 20.24 -2.65 -11.36
CA THR A 809 20.93 -3.77 -10.71
C THR A 809 21.36 -4.77 -11.78
N THR A 810 22.66 -4.98 -11.95
CA THR A 810 23.23 -5.86 -12.99
C THR A 810 23.99 -7.01 -12.34
N ARG A 811 23.86 -8.21 -12.92
CA ARG A 811 24.44 -9.47 -12.47
C ARG A 811 25.21 -10.12 -13.61
N VAL A 812 26.46 -10.52 -13.36
CA VAL A 812 27.32 -11.23 -14.33
C VAL A 812 27.74 -12.59 -13.78
N ALA A 813 27.56 -13.66 -14.56
CA ALA A 813 27.84 -15.04 -14.14
C ALA A 813 28.67 -15.84 -15.16
N ASP A 814 29.61 -16.67 -14.66
CA ASP A 814 30.41 -17.64 -15.46
C ASP A 814 29.74 -19.01 -15.63
N GLY A 815 28.45 -19.14 -15.27
CA GLY A 815 27.69 -20.38 -15.33
C GLY A 815 28.03 -21.43 -14.25
N SER A 816 29.03 -21.19 -13.42
CA SER A 816 29.52 -22.13 -12.39
C SER A 816 29.60 -21.54 -10.97
N ALA A 817 29.39 -20.23 -10.82
CA ALA A 817 29.43 -19.50 -9.56
C ALA A 817 28.25 -18.51 -9.38
N ARG A 818 28.08 -18.00 -8.15
CA ARG A 818 27.12 -16.93 -7.83
C ARG A 818 27.48 -15.68 -8.65
N PRO A 819 26.50 -15.02 -9.31
CA PRO A 819 26.79 -13.85 -10.12
C PRO A 819 27.33 -12.70 -9.26
N VAL A 820 28.23 -11.92 -9.84
CA VAL A 820 28.70 -10.66 -9.27
C VAL A 820 27.62 -9.62 -9.54
N GLU A 821 27.20 -8.88 -8.51
CA GLU A 821 26.15 -7.86 -8.61
C GLU A 821 26.74 -6.46 -8.42
N ARG A 822 26.26 -5.50 -9.21
CA ARG A 822 26.55 -4.07 -9.06
C ARG A 822 25.25 -3.28 -9.22
N SER A 823 25.08 -2.23 -8.42
CA SER A 823 23.91 -1.35 -8.47
C SER A 823 24.32 0.11 -8.67
N MET A 824 23.51 0.89 -9.40
CA MET A 824 23.64 2.35 -9.51
C MET A 824 22.27 3.02 -9.63
N GLU A 825 22.20 4.27 -9.20
CA GLU A 825 21.02 5.12 -9.39
C GLU A 825 21.20 6.00 -10.62
N LEU A 826 20.12 6.11 -11.41
CA LEU A 826 20.08 6.85 -12.65
C LEU A 826 18.91 7.84 -12.57
N PRO A 827 19.14 9.15 -12.80
CA PRO A 827 18.05 10.09 -12.94
C PRO A 827 17.22 9.74 -14.17
N VAL A 828 15.90 9.76 -14.03
CA VAL A 828 14.97 9.53 -15.13
C VAL A 828 14.13 10.78 -15.32
N ARG A 829 14.06 11.27 -16.56
CA ARG A 829 13.22 12.41 -16.92
C ARG A 829 11.76 12.06 -16.66
N PRO A 830 11.01 12.88 -15.92
CA PRO A 830 9.58 12.66 -15.75
C PRO A 830 8.85 12.77 -17.11
N SER A 831 7.72 12.08 -17.25
CA SER A 831 6.94 12.09 -18.50
C SER A 831 6.36 13.46 -18.86
N GLY A 832 6.19 14.31 -17.85
CA GLY A 832 5.66 15.68 -17.97
C GLY A 832 6.41 16.63 -17.04
N PRO A 833 6.08 17.93 -17.07
CA PRO A 833 6.71 18.90 -16.21
C PRO A 833 6.34 18.68 -14.73
N VAL A 834 7.21 19.15 -13.85
CA VAL A 834 7.05 19.00 -12.39
C VAL A 834 7.05 20.37 -11.71
N ILE A 835 6.23 20.52 -10.68
CA ILE A 835 6.16 21.74 -9.87
C ILE A 835 6.88 21.48 -8.54
N GLY A 836 7.73 22.41 -8.13
CA GLY A 836 8.45 22.38 -6.87
C GLY A 836 7.96 23.46 -5.91
N ILE A 837 7.77 23.10 -4.64
CA ILE A 837 7.44 23.99 -3.53
C ILE A 837 8.57 23.92 -2.50
N LYS A 838 9.16 25.07 -2.17
CA LYS A 838 10.13 25.18 -1.08
C LYS A 838 9.51 25.99 0.06
N PRO A 839 9.33 25.42 1.26
CA PRO A 839 8.98 26.22 2.43
C PRO A 839 10.14 27.15 2.79
N MET A 840 9.83 28.36 3.25
CA MET A 840 10.81 29.34 3.73
C MET A 840 10.90 29.35 5.27
N PHE A 841 10.56 28.21 5.88
CA PHE A 841 10.57 27.91 7.30
C PHE A 841 11.05 26.46 7.47
N ASP A 842 11.57 26.10 8.65
CA ASP A 842 12.20 24.78 8.86
C ASP A 842 11.15 23.66 9.00
N GLU A 843 10.39 23.66 10.10
CA GLU A 843 9.41 22.60 10.40
C GLU A 843 7.97 23.12 10.47
N VAL A 844 7.78 24.31 11.06
CA VAL A 844 6.46 24.97 11.22
C VAL A 844 6.52 26.43 10.81
N ALA A 845 5.40 26.92 10.29
CA ALA A 845 5.16 28.36 10.22
C ALA A 845 4.77 28.86 11.62
N ALA A 846 5.19 30.07 12.02
CA ALA A 846 4.77 30.60 13.32
C ALA A 846 3.26 30.93 13.32
N GLU A 847 2.57 30.71 14.44
CA GLU A 847 1.16 31.07 14.59
C GLU A 847 0.94 32.58 14.41
N GLY A 848 -0.08 32.96 13.64
CA GLY A 848 -0.42 34.36 13.40
C GLY A 848 0.61 35.09 12.54
N SER A 849 1.42 34.35 11.77
CA SER A 849 2.46 34.87 10.89
C SER A 849 2.16 34.56 9.42
N GLU A 850 3.05 35.01 8.55
CA GLU A 850 3.02 34.75 7.12
C GLU A 850 3.82 33.49 6.79
N ALA A 851 3.16 32.46 6.24
CA ALA A 851 3.81 31.26 5.73
C ALA A 851 4.42 31.55 4.35
N GLY A 852 5.76 31.60 4.29
CA GLY A 852 6.51 31.85 3.07
C GLY A 852 6.86 30.59 2.29
N PHE A 853 6.76 30.66 0.96
CA PHE A 853 7.11 29.60 0.02
C PHE A 853 7.86 30.18 -1.18
N ALA A 854 8.65 29.34 -1.85
CA ALA A 854 9.17 29.61 -3.19
C ALA A 854 8.67 28.53 -4.16
N LEU A 855 8.14 28.96 -5.31
CA LEU A 855 7.54 28.09 -6.32
C LEU A 855 8.41 28.05 -7.58
N ILE A 856 8.61 26.87 -8.15
CA ILE A 856 9.33 26.70 -9.42
C ILE A 856 8.62 25.64 -10.28
N ALA A 857 8.69 25.79 -11.60
CA ALA A 857 8.25 24.77 -12.54
C ALA A 857 9.44 24.30 -13.38
N LEU A 858 9.59 22.98 -13.50
CA LEU A 858 10.64 22.37 -14.30
C LEU A 858 10.01 21.60 -15.46
N ALA A 859 10.61 21.70 -16.64
CA ALA A 859 10.30 20.88 -17.79
C ALA A 859 10.75 19.42 -17.56
N PRO A 860 10.36 18.46 -18.43
CA PRO A 860 10.83 17.08 -18.37
C PRO A 860 12.35 16.89 -18.35
N ASP A 861 13.12 17.86 -18.87
CA ASP A 861 14.59 17.88 -18.78
C ASP A 861 15.13 18.45 -17.45
N LEU A 862 14.23 18.71 -16.49
CA LEU A 862 14.47 19.28 -15.18
C LEU A 862 15.05 20.71 -15.19
N GLN A 863 14.93 21.43 -16.32
CA GLN A 863 15.26 22.85 -16.42
C GLN A 863 14.04 23.74 -16.14
N PRO A 864 14.22 24.96 -15.57
CA PRO A 864 13.13 25.89 -15.34
C PRO A 864 12.34 26.22 -16.60
N MET A 865 11.01 26.23 -16.50
CA MET A 865 10.13 26.61 -17.61
C MET A 865 9.02 27.58 -17.18
N PRO A 866 8.59 28.49 -18.07
CA PRO A 866 7.40 29.30 -17.81
C PRO A 866 6.15 28.45 -17.66
N MET A 867 5.34 28.71 -16.64
CA MET A 867 4.11 27.96 -16.37
C MET A 867 3.08 28.85 -15.68
N ARG A 868 1.84 28.86 -16.17
CA ARG A 868 0.74 29.54 -15.47
C ARG A 868 0.12 28.58 -14.46
N VAL A 869 0.02 29.00 -13.21
CA VAL A 869 -0.48 28.16 -12.13
C VAL A 869 -1.58 28.84 -11.35
N LYS A 870 -2.49 28.03 -10.81
CA LYS A 870 -3.38 28.41 -9.71
C LYS A 870 -2.79 27.86 -8.43
N TRP A 871 -2.67 28.70 -7.41
CA TRP A 871 -2.32 28.26 -6.06
C TRP A 871 -3.55 28.38 -5.16
N THR A 872 -3.66 27.44 -4.22
CA THR A 872 -4.74 27.38 -3.24
C THR A 872 -4.13 27.00 -1.90
N LEU A 873 -4.30 27.85 -0.90
CA LEU A 873 -3.98 27.55 0.49
C LEU A 873 -5.25 27.04 1.18
N ASN A 874 -5.20 25.81 1.68
CA ASN A 874 -6.29 25.22 2.45
C ASN A 874 -5.89 25.05 3.91
N ARG A 875 -6.83 25.27 4.82
CA ARG A 875 -6.77 24.74 6.18
C ARG A 875 -7.29 23.30 6.15
N VAL A 876 -6.53 22.41 6.75
CA VAL A 876 -6.79 20.97 6.77
C VAL A 876 -7.28 20.60 8.16
N GLU A 877 -8.53 20.16 8.26
CA GLU A 877 -9.10 19.61 9.49
C GLU A 877 -9.37 18.12 9.28
N THR A 878 -8.70 17.25 10.04
CA THR A 878 -8.98 15.81 10.00
C THR A 878 -9.84 15.44 11.19
N ARG A 879 -11.06 14.96 10.94
CA ARG A 879 -11.94 14.42 11.98
C ARG A 879 -12.05 12.91 11.80
N TYR A 880 -11.83 12.16 12.85
CA TYR A 880 -12.01 10.72 12.82
C TYR A 880 -13.50 10.38 12.98
N GLN A 881 -14.09 9.82 11.93
CA GLN A 881 -15.43 9.25 12.00
C GLN A 881 -15.33 7.81 12.45
N TRP A 882 -15.92 7.54 13.61
CA TRP A 882 -16.11 6.18 14.09
C TRP A 882 -17.40 5.63 13.50
N PHE A 883 -17.31 4.47 12.85
CA PHE A 883 -18.47 3.74 12.34
C PHE A 883 -18.42 2.30 12.80
N GLN A 884 -19.59 1.70 12.96
CA GLN A 884 -19.71 0.33 13.42
C GLN A 884 -20.01 -0.58 12.23
N LEU A 885 -19.21 -1.64 12.07
CA LEU A 885 -19.38 -2.65 11.03
C LEU A 885 -19.28 -4.03 11.68
N TYR A 886 -20.36 -4.81 11.61
CA TYR A 886 -20.49 -6.12 12.24
C TYR A 886 -20.20 -6.12 13.76
N GLY A 887 -20.66 -5.09 14.47
CA GLY A 887 -20.43 -4.96 15.91
C GLY A 887 -19.06 -4.40 16.29
N ASN A 888 -18.10 -4.35 15.36
CA ASN A 888 -16.75 -3.79 15.59
C ASN A 888 -16.71 -2.30 15.24
N TRP A 889 -16.10 -1.51 16.12
CA TRP A 889 -15.83 -0.10 15.87
C TRP A 889 -14.61 0.03 14.96
N ASN A 890 -14.83 0.65 13.81
CA ASN A 890 -13.80 1.08 12.90
C ASN A 890 -13.76 2.61 12.90
N TRP A 891 -12.68 3.19 12.40
CA TRP A 891 -12.57 4.61 12.21
C TRP A 891 -12.06 4.89 10.79
N GLU A 892 -12.50 6.01 10.22
CA GLU A 892 -11.91 6.57 9.02
C GLU A 892 -11.64 8.07 9.23
N PRO A 893 -10.50 8.58 8.72
CA PRO A 893 -10.20 10.00 8.78
C PRO A 893 -11.01 10.75 7.71
N ILE A 894 -11.87 11.66 8.13
CA ILE A 894 -12.56 12.62 7.26
C ILE A 894 -11.75 13.91 7.26
N THR A 895 -11.02 14.12 6.18
CA THR A 895 -10.22 15.33 6.00
C THR A 895 -11.05 16.40 5.28
N ARG A 896 -11.43 17.44 6.02
CA ARG A 896 -12.05 18.65 5.49
C ARG A 896 -10.98 19.65 5.10
N ARG A 897 -10.99 20.08 3.84
CA ARG A 897 -10.13 21.16 3.33
C ARG A 897 -10.97 22.41 3.19
N THR A 898 -10.67 23.42 3.98
CA THR A 898 -11.32 24.73 3.90
C THR A 898 -10.38 25.69 3.18
N ARG A 899 -10.78 26.20 2.01
CA ARG A 899 -9.99 27.18 1.26
C ARG A 899 -9.85 28.47 2.05
N ILE A 900 -8.61 28.86 2.34
CA ILE A 900 -8.26 30.10 3.05
C ILE A 900 -7.91 31.20 2.05
N ALA A 901 -7.09 30.87 1.06
CA ALA A 901 -6.68 31.79 0.01
C ALA A 901 -6.49 31.07 -1.32
N THR A 902 -6.62 31.80 -2.42
CA THR A 902 -6.32 31.30 -3.76
C THR A 902 -5.93 32.44 -4.69
N GLY A 903 -5.14 32.14 -5.72
CA GLY A 903 -4.78 33.09 -6.75
C GLY A 903 -4.13 32.41 -7.95
N GLU A 904 -3.85 33.19 -8.98
CA GLU A 904 -3.08 32.75 -10.14
C GLU A 904 -1.69 33.40 -10.13
N ALA A 905 -0.70 32.70 -10.68
CA ALA A 905 0.66 33.18 -10.81
C ALA A 905 1.31 32.69 -12.12
N GLN A 906 2.32 33.43 -12.58
CA GLN A 906 3.18 33.03 -13.70
C GLN A 906 4.54 32.65 -13.14
N LEU A 907 4.89 31.37 -13.20
CA LEU A 907 6.23 30.87 -12.89
C LEU A 907 7.17 31.15 -14.07
N GLY A 908 8.45 31.38 -13.76
CA GLY A 908 9.51 31.70 -14.73
C GLY A 908 10.80 30.93 -14.43
N SER A 909 11.94 31.52 -14.80
CA SER A 909 13.26 30.91 -14.54
C SER A 909 13.69 30.97 -13.08
N ASP A 910 13.28 32.02 -12.37
CA ASP A 910 13.60 32.23 -10.96
C ASP A 910 12.45 31.74 -10.06
N PRO A 911 12.75 31.18 -8.87
CA PRO A 911 11.71 30.81 -7.93
C PRO A 911 10.83 31.99 -7.53
N LEU A 912 9.52 31.83 -7.67
CA LEU A 912 8.54 32.84 -7.34
C LEU A 912 8.21 32.79 -5.83
N PRO A 913 8.43 33.86 -5.05
CA PRO A 913 8.01 33.90 -3.66
C PRO A 913 6.49 34.02 -3.55
N LEU A 914 5.90 33.23 -2.66
CA LEU A 914 4.50 33.30 -2.26
C LEU A 914 4.45 33.38 -0.73
N SER A 915 3.62 34.27 -0.20
CA SER A 915 3.41 34.44 1.24
C SER A 915 1.92 34.54 1.51
N GLN A 916 1.42 33.86 2.53
CA GLN A 916 0.04 33.95 2.95
C GLN A 916 -0.08 33.94 4.48
N PRO A 917 -1.03 34.69 5.06
CA PRO A 917 -1.29 34.67 6.49
C PRO A 917 -1.84 33.31 6.91
N VAL A 918 -1.33 32.76 8.01
CA VAL A 918 -1.79 31.52 8.61
C VAL A 918 -2.05 31.69 10.10
N ASP A 919 -3.19 31.18 10.56
CA ASP A 919 -3.48 30.99 11.98
C ASP A 919 -2.97 29.63 12.45
N TRP A 920 -3.16 29.28 13.73
CA TRP A 920 -2.84 27.95 14.24
C TRP A 920 -3.55 26.80 13.49
N GLY A 921 -2.82 25.71 13.25
CA GLY A 921 -3.36 24.43 12.76
C GLY A 921 -2.64 23.88 11.53
N ARG A 922 -3.19 22.81 10.95
CA ARG A 922 -2.64 22.17 9.74
C ARG A 922 -3.14 22.86 8.48
N TYR A 923 -2.23 23.06 7.52
CA TYR A 923 -2.50 23.64 6.23
C TYR A 923 -1.89 22.80 5.12
N GLU A 924 -2.35 23.03 3.91
CA GLU A 924 -1.69 22.58 2.69
C GLU A 924 -1.68 23.71 1.67
N LEU A 925 -0.55 23.87 0.98
CA LEU A 925 -0.46 24.70 -0.21
C LEU A 925 -0.51 23.79 -1.43
N VAL A 926 -1.54 23.96 -2.27
CA VAL A 926 -1.71 23.24 -3.52
C VAL A 926 -1.43 24.18 -4.68
N VAL A 927 -0.60 23.77 -5.63
CA VAL A 927 -0.26 24.52 -6.85
C VAL A 927 -0.57 23.65 -8.06
N GLU A 928 -1.40 24.15 -8.96
CA GLU A 928 -1.90 23.42 -10.12
C GLU A 928 -1.63 24.21 -11.38
N ARG A 929 -1.18 23.53 -12.43
CA ARG A 929 -0.98 24.15 -13.74
C ARG A 929 -2.31 24.46 -14.44
N LEU A 930 -2.36 25.60 -15.11
CA LEU A 930 -3.52 26.08 -15.88
C LEU A 930 -3.33 25.99 -17.41
N ASP A 931 -2.11 25.79 -17.90
CA ASP A 931 -1.76 25.90 -19.31
C ASP A 931 -0.98 24.69 -19.86
N GLY A 932 -1.65 23.73 -20.51
CA GLY A 932 -1.00 22.55 -21.13
C GLY A 932 -1.30 21.26 -20.37
N GLU A 933 -0.40 20.26 -20.44
CA GLU A 933 -0.54 19.01 -19.67
C GLU A 933 -0.56 19.29 -18.16
N TYR A 934 -1.50 18.67 -17.44
CA TYR A 934 -1.67 18.90 -16.01
C TYR A 934 -0.44 18.51 -15.21
N ALA A 935 -0.10 19.38 -14.26
CA ALA A 935 0.91 19.14 -13.26
C ALA A 935 0.43 19.79 -11.96
N SER A 936 0.64 19.12 -10.82
CA SER A 936 0.34 19.70 -9.52
C SER A 936 1.43 19.37 -8.50
N ALA A 937 1.56 20.26 -7.53
CA ALA A 937 2.34 20.04 -6.33
C ALA A 937 1.53 20.42 -5.10
N ALA A 938 1.77 19.73 -4.00
CA ALA A 938 1.14 20.02 -2.74
C ALA A 938 2.15 19.86 -1.61
N TYR A 939 2.18 20.81 -0.69
CA TYR A 939 3.03 20.79 0.49
C TYR A 939 2.16 20.94 1.74
N ASP A 940 2.18 19.95 2.63
CA ASP A 940 1.52 20.05 3.92
C ASP A 940 2.45 20.64 4.97
N PHE A 941 1.89 21.47 5.84
CA PHE A 941 2.64 22.10 6.91
C PHE A 941 1.73 22.43 8.09
N TYR A 942 2.35 22.68 9.23
CA TYR A 942 1.65 23.14 10.42
C TYR A 942 2.04 24.58 10.74
N ALA A 943 1.08 25.37 11.18
CA ALA A 943 1.30 26.71 11.71
C ALA A 943 1.14 26.67 13.24
N GLY A 944 2.22 26.90 13.98
CA GLY A 944 2.33 26.74 15.43
C GLY A 944 3.78 26.78 15.91
N TRP A 945 4.02 26.49 17.19
CA TRP A 945 5.37 26.51 17.80
C TRP A 945 6.07 25.13 17.78
N TYR A 946 5.38 24.10 17.28
CA TYR A 946 5.84 22.71 17.22
C TYR A 946 5.11 21.93 16.11
N ALA A 947 5.85 21.17 15.31
CA ALA A 947 5.30 20.12 14.45
C ALA A 947 5.44 18.80 15.21
N PRO A 948 4.35 18.16 15.64
CA PRO A 948 4.44 16.78 16.06
C PRO A 948 4.77 15.92 14.84
N GLU A 949 5.79 15.08 14.96
CA GLU A 949 5.88 13.88 14.13
C GLU A 949 4.66 13.00 14.47
N GLY A 950 3.59 13.18 13.70
CA GLY A 950 2.28 12.56 13.93
C GLY A 950 1.31 13.48 14.70
N SER A 951 0.38 14.13 13.98
CA SER A 951 -0.84 14.82 14.46
C SER A 951 -0.89 15.25 15.95
N SER A 952 -0.91 16.57 16.21
CA SER A 952 -0.93 17.23 17.53
C SER A 952 -2.27 17.13 18.28
N GLU A 953 -3.04 16.07 18.05
CA GLU A 953 -4.49 16.12 18.26
C GLU A 953 -5.01 15.12 19.28
N THR A 954 -4.17 14.73 20.25
CA THR A 954 -4.67 14.07 21.46
C THR A 954 -4.74 15.07 22.62
N PRO A 955 -5.94 15.37 23.17
CA PRO A 955 -6.11 16.24 24.35
C PRO A 955 -5.34 15.83 25.62
N ALA A 956 -4.62 14.71 25.57
CA ALA A 956 -3.85 14.12 26.66
C ALA A 956 -2.32 14.31 26.52
N GLN A 957 -1.84 15.12 25.57
CA GLN A 957 -0.40 15.42 25.43
C GLN A 957 0.03 16.57 26.36
N LEU A 958 1.16 16.40 27.05
CA LEU A 958 1.86 17.45 27.79
C LEU A 958 3.11 17.86 27.01
N GLU A 959 3.27 19.15 26.76
CA GLU A 959 4.54 19.69 26.26
C GLU A 959 5.64 19.47 27.30
N LEU A 960 6.69 18.75 26.91
CA LEU A 960 7.79 18.34 27.77
C LEU A 960 9.09 18.37 26.98
N SER A 961 10.14 18.97 27.56
CA SER A 961 11.49 18.97 27.00
C SER A 961 12.56 18.93 28.08
N LEU A 962 13.76 18.53 27.67
CA LEU A 962 14.99 18.63 28.44
C LEU A 962 15.87 19.72 27.81
N ASP A 963 16.76 20.31 28.60
CA ASP A 963 17.63 21.40 28.17
C ASP A 963 18.86 20.95 27.34
N SER A 964 19.11 19.64 27.26
CA SER A 964 20.18 19.05 26.45
C SER A 964 19.80 17.64 25.98
N GLU A 965 20.39 17.20 24.87
CA GLU A 965 20.25 15.84 24.35
C GLU A 965 21.11 14.82 25.10
N SER A 966 22.23 15.27 25.69
CA SER A 966 23.20 14.41 26.36
C SER A 966 23.69 14.99 27.67
N TYR A 967 23.81 14.14 28.69
CA TYR A 967 24.27 14.50 30.03
C TYR A 967 25.41 13.59 30.49
N THR A 968 26.08 14.00 31.56
CA THR A 968 27.02 13.20 32.35
C THR A 968 26.50 13.08 33.79
N PRO A 969 26.81 11.97 34.51
CA PRO A 969 26.44 11.86 35.92
C PRO A 969 27.00 13.02 36.74
N GLY A 970 26.15 13.67 37.53
CA GLY A 970 26.43 14.91 38.27
C GLY A 970 25.88 16.17 37.61
N ASP A 971 25.47 16.11 36.35
CA ASP A 971 24.73 17.19 35.70
C ASP A 971 23.32 17.34 36.29
N THR A 972 22.73 18.52 36.10
CA THR A 972 21.32 18.78 36.43
C THR A 972 20.55 18.95 35.13
N ALA A 973 19.73 17.96 34.78
CA ALA A 973 18.80 18.07 33.66
C ALA A 973 17.63 18.98 34.05
N ARG A 974 17.31 19.96 33.21
CA ARG A 974 16.20 20.89 33.45
C ARG A 974 14.98 20.43 32.67
N LEU A 975 14.09 19.74 33.37
CA LEU A 975 12.82 19.30 32.82
C LEU A 975 11.87 20.50 32.71
N ARG A 976 11.58 20.94 31.48
CA ARG A 976 10.55 21.94 31.20
C ARG A 976 9.25 21.24 30.86
N ILE A 977 8.16 21.63 31.52
CA ILE A 977 6.80 21.22 31.18
C ILE A 977 5.89 22.43 31.03
N VAL A 978 4.87 22.33 30.16
CA VAL A 978 3.87 23.39 29.94
C VAL A 978 2.45 22.84 30.12
N PRO A 979 1.99 22.62 31.36
CA PRO A 979 0.62 22.23 31.64
C PRO A 979 -0.41 23.30 31.24
N GLN A 980 -1.52 22.88 30.63
CA GLN A 980 -2.62 23.78 30.26
C GLN A 980 -3.42 24.31 31.47
N ALA A 981 -3.38 23.59 32.60
CA ALA A 981 -4.06 23.92 33.84
C ALA A 981 -3.17 23.56 35.04
N ALA A 982 -3.40 24.26 36.16
CA ALA A 982 -2.71 23.92 37.39
C ALA A 982 -3.09 22.51 37.88
N GLY A 983 -2.13 21.79 38.44
CA GLY A 983 -2.32 20.41 38.90
C GLY A 983 -1.08 19.82 39.56
N THR A 984 -1.06 18.49 39.69
CA THR A 984 0.09 17.75 40.21
C THR A 984 0.79 17.04 39.06
N ALA A 985 2.08 17.34 38.85
CA ALA A 985 2.95 16.64 37.93
C ALA A 985 3.61 15.43 38.63
N LEU A 986 3.32 14.23 38.16
CA LEU A 986 4.07 13.02 38.50
C LEU A 986 5.23 12.86 37.53
N VAL A 987 6.45 13.16 37.99
CA VAL A 987 7.67 13.03 37.19
C VAL A 987 8.32 11.70 37.52
N SER A 988 8.64 10.91 36.49
CA SER A 988 9.36 9.65 36.62
C SER A 988 10.55 9.60 35.68
N VAL A 989 11.69 9.11 36.18
CA VAL A 989 12.84 8.76 35.35
C VAL A 989 12.83 7.24 35.23
N VAL A 990 12.74 6.74 34.00
CA VAL A 990 12.53 5.31 33.70
C VAL A 990 13.52 4.81 32.67
N SER A 991 13.95 3.56 32.84
CA SER A 991 14.73 2.80 31.85
C SER A 991 14.04 1.44 31.65
N ASN A 992 14.75 0.33 31.79
CA ASN A 992 14.13 -0.99 31.97
C ASN A 992 13.53 -1.17 33.39
N HIS A 993 13.63 -0.18 34.27
CA HIS A 993 13.07 -0.12 35.62
C HIS A 993 12.76 1.34 36.00
N LEU A 994 12.10 1.57 37.13
CA LEU A 994 11.86 2.91 37.67
C LEU A 994 13.10 3.40 38.46
N ILE A 995 13.78 4.45 37.97
CA ILE A 995 15.00 5.00 38.59
C ILE A 995 14.64 6.06 39.65
N HIS A 996 13.75 6.98 39.30
CA HIS A 996 13.37 8.09 40.18
C HIS A 996 11.91 8.46 40.01
N ARG A 997 11.28 8.96 41.08
CA ARG A 997 9.89 9.44 41.09
C ARG A 997 9.74 10.65 42.01
N MET A 998 8.96 11.63 41.58
CA MET A 998 8.54 12.74 42.42
C MET A 998 7.16 13.27 41.99
N ALA A 999 6.47 13.90 42.94
CA ALA A 999 5.24 14.65 42.67
C ALA A 999 5.51 16.13 42.94
N VAL A 1000 5.16 17.00 41.98
CA VAL A 1000 5.38 18.44 42.05
C VAL A 1000 4.08 19.16 41.74
N GLU A 1001 3.64 20.09 42.59
CA GLU A 1001 2.53 20.98 42.26
C GLU A 1001 2.99 21.99 41.21
N VAL A 1002 2.21 22.15 40.15
CA VAL A 1002 2.55 23.01 39.00
C VAL A 1002 1.40 23.94 38.65
N PRO A 1003 1.67 25.24 38.39
CA PRO A 1003 0.66 26.16 37.86
C PRO A 1003 0.33 25.83 36.40
N ALA A 1004 -0.67 26.50 35.84
CA ALA A 1004 -0.84 26.53 34.38
C ALA A 1004 0.31 27.33 33.75
N GLY A 1005 0.80 26.90 32.59
CA GLY A 1005 1.93 27.50 31.90
C GLY A 1005 3.28 26.87 32.28
N GLU A 1006 4.36 27.52 31.87
CA GLU A 1006 5.71 26.94 31.96
C GLU A 1006 6.17 26.69 33.40
N THR A 1007 6.67 25.48 33.65
CA THR A 1007 7.36 25.09 34.88
C THR A 1007 8.66 24.36 34.55
N VAL A 1008 9.75 24.69 35.25
CA VAL A 1008 11.05 24.02 35.11
C VAL A 1008 11.40 23.29 36.41
N ILE A 1009 11.65 21.99 36.30
CA ILE A 1009 11.93 21.09 37.41
C ILE A 1009 13.37 20.56 37.27
N PRO A 1010 14.24 20.77 38.26
CA PRO A 1010 15.60 20.23 38.22
C PRO A 1010 15.60 18.73 38.54
N LEU A 1011 16.31 17.95 37.73
CA LEU A 1011 16.53 16.52 37.92
C LEU A 1011 18.03 16.24 38.02
N GLU A 1012 18.46 15.59 39.09
CA GLU A 1012 19.85 15.15 39.25
C GLU A 1012 20.12 13.94 38.35
N VAL A 1013 21.06 14.07 37.43
CA VAL A 1013 21.49 12.96 36.56
C VAL A 1013 22.45 12.08 37.34
N THR A 1014 22.02 10.88 37.71
CA THR A 1014 22.82 9.92 38.48
C THR A 1014 23.41 8.82 37.61
N GLN A 1015 24.33 8.03 38.15
CA GLN A 1015 24.87 6.84 37.45
C GLN A 1015 23.78 5.81 37.11
N ASP A 1016 22.67 5.79 37.84
CA ASP A 1016 21.57 4.84 37.61
C ASP A 1016 20.75 5.14 36.35
N TRP A 1017 20.95 6.30 35.71
CA TRP A 1017 20.39 6.60 34.39
C TRP A 1017 21.04 5.76 33.27
N GLY A 1018 22.13 5.04 33.55
CA GLY A 1018 22.78 4.15 32.59
C GLY A 1018 23.31 4.90 31.37
N SER A 1019 23.17 4.31 30.16
CA SER A 1019 23.53 4.98 28.90
C SER A 1019 22.46 5.96 28.41
N GLY A 1020 21.31 5.99 29.06
CA GLY A 1020 20.18 6.85 28.74
C GLY A 1020 18.91 6.41 29.45
N ALA A 1021 18.05 7.37 29.75
CA ALA A 1021 16.77 7.15 30.43
C ALA A 1021 15.69 8.03 29.82
N TYR A 1022 14.44 7.60 29.95
CA TYR A 1022 13.29 8.42 29.60
C TYR A 1022 12.83 9.20 30.84
N VAL A 1023 12.58 10.48 30.66
CA VAL A 1023 11.93 11.34 31.65
C VAL A 1023 10.47 11.50 31.22
N THR A 1024 9.55 11.08 32.08
CA THR A 1024 8.11 11.22 31.85
C THR A 1024 7.53 12.19 32.86
N ALA A 1025 6.53 12.96 32.44
CA ALA A 1025 5.71 13.74 33.36
C ALA A 1025 4.24 13.55 33.03
N THR A 1026 3.46 13.20 34.05
CA THR A 1026 2.00 13.12 33.97
C THR A 1026 1.40 14.21 34.83
N VAL A 1027 0.75 15.21 34.22
CA VAL A 1027 0.03 16.25 34.97
C VAL A 1027 -1.42 15.84 35.11
N ILE A 1028 -1.91 15.82 36.36
CA ILE A 1028 -3.30 15.56 36.70
C ILE A 1028 -3.91 16.84 37.27
N GLN A 1029 -4.99 17.29 36.64
CA GLN A 1029 -5.77 18.42 37.11
C GLN A 1029 -6.78 17.98 38.19
N PRO A 1030 -6.87 18.67 39.35
CA PRO A 1030 -7.87 18.40 40.37
C PRO A 1030 -9.29 18.74 39.90
N VAL A 1031 -10.29 18.04 40.44
CA VAL A 1031 -11.71 18.21 40.09
C VAL A 1031 -12.47 19.11 41.08
N ALA A 1032 -11.93 19.32 42.29
CA ALA A 1032 -12.62 20.06 43.33
C ALA A 1032 -12.87 21.54 42.96
N GLY A 1033 -14.15 21.96 42.98
CA GLY A 1033 -14.57 23.36 42.86
C GLY A 1033 -15.22 23.76 41.52
N ASP A 1034 -14.99 23.01 40.44
CA ASP A 1034 -15.55 23.29 39.11
C ASP A 1034 -16.63 22.25 38.77
N ARG A 1035 -17.91 22.67 38.83
CA ARG A 1035 -19.05 21.79 38.52
C ARG A 1035 -19.00 21.34 37.06
N GLY A 1036 -18.59 20.09 36.83
CA GLY A 1036 -18.78 19.41 35.56
C GLY A 1036 -17.54 19.25 34.67
N ARG A 1037 -16.33 19.24 35.22
CA ARG A 1037 -15.11 18.84 34.50
C ARG A 1037 -14.67 17.44 34.94
N THR A 1038 -14.39 16.57 33.98
CA THR A 1038 -13.69 15.29 34.20
C THR A 1038 -12.22 15.59 34.51
N PRO A 1039 -11.54 14.86 35.42
CA PRO A 1039 -10.11 15.07 35.65
C PRO A 1039 -9.34 14.89 34.34
N LEU A 1040 -8.61 15.93 33.94
CA LEU A 1040 -7.77 15.90 32.75
C LEU A 1040 -6.39 15.39 33.13
N ARG A 1041 -5.87 14.49 32.29
CA ARG A 1041 -4.52 13.95 32.39
C ARG A 1041 -3.76 14.29 31.12
N ALA A 1042 -2.62 14.95 31.27
CA ALA A 1042 -1.68 15.20 30.19
C ALA A 1042 -0.37 14.45 30.47
N LEU A 1043 0.21 13.79 29.46
CA LEU A 1043 1.44 13.03 29.57
C LEU A 1043 2.46 13.49 28.52
N GLY A 1044 3.70 13.68 28.97
CA GLY A 1044 4.85 14.02 28.15
C GLY A 1044 6.00 13.07 28.44
N LEU A 1045 6.91 12.93 27.47
CA LEU A 1045 8.09 12.07 27.55
C LEU A 1045 9.24 12.69 26.76
N ALA A 1046 10.45 12.57 27.27
CA ALA A 1046 11.69 12.91 26.56
C ALA A 1046 12.77 11.86 26.88
N HIS A 1047 13.59 11.52 25.89
CA HIS A 1047 14.78 10.68 26.09
C HIS A 1047 15.99 11.56 26.47
N ALA A 1048 16.73 11.15 27.49
CA ALA A 1048 18.00 11.74 27.88
C ALA A 1048 19.12 10.74 27.62
N SER A 1049 20.06 11.06 26.74
CA SER A 1049 21.27 10.24 26.58
C SER A 1049 22.25 10.55 27.71
N VAL A 1050 22.92 9.54 28.27
CA VAL A 1050 23.89 9.74 29.36
C VAL A 1050 25.24 9.13 29.00
N THR A 1051 26.25 9.98 28.92
CA THR A 1051 27.64 9.55 28.68
C THR A 1051 28.28 9.20 30.01
N GLN A 1052 28.41 7.90 30.26
CA GLN A 1052 29.10 7.39 31.44
C GLN A 1052 30.62 7.56 31.30
N PRO A 1053 31.31 8.18 32.26
CA PRO A 1053 32.76 8.32 32.23
C PRO A 1053 33.47 6.96 32.07
N GLY A 1054 34.39 6.87 31.11
CA GLY A 1054 35.17 5.66 30.86
C GLY A 1054 34.47 4.55 30.07
N GLN A 1055 33.23 4.76 29.59
CA GLN A 1055 32.50 3.77 28.78
C GLN A 1055 32.62 3.99 27.25
N GLN A 1056 33.26 5.08 26.81
CA GLN A 1056 33.60 5.32 25.40
C GLN A 1056 35.08 5.03 25.14
N LEU A 1057 35.36 4.19 24.14
CA LEU A 1057 36.72 3.89 23.69
C LEU A 1057 37.06 4.76 22.48
N GLN A 1058 38.17 5.51 22.55
CA GLN A 1058 38.76 6.15 21.37
C GLN A 1058 39.67 5.13 20.68
N VAL A 1059 39.22 4.59 19.56
CA VAL A 1059 39.97 3.58 18.80
C VAL A 1059 40.64 4.24 17.60
N ALA A 1060 41.97 4.18 17.55
CA ALA A 1060 42.75 4.54 16.37
C ALA A 1060 43.38 3.27 15.79
N ILE A 1061 43.21 3.06 14.48
CA ILE A 1061 43.75 1.92 13.75
C ILE A 1061 44.77 2.47 12.75
N ASP A 1062 46.06 2.23 13.02
CA ASP A 1062 47.16 2.59 12.12
C ASP A 1062 47.52 1.35 11.29
N VAL A 1063 47.17 1.38 10.00
CA VAL A 1063 47.40 0.29 9.03
C VAL A 1063 48.31 0.78 7.90
N PRO A 1064 49.34 0.01 7.50
CA PRO A 1064 50.32 0.42 6.48
C PRO A 1064 49.78 0.68 5.08
#